data_AF-A0A1B7TES8-F1
#
_entry.id   AF-A0A1B7TES8-F1
#
_cell.length_a   1.000
_cell.length_b   1.000
_cell.length_c   1.000
_cell.angle_alpha   90.00
_cell.angle_beta   90.00
_cell.angle_gamma   90.00
#
_symmetry.space_group_name_H-M   'P 1'
#
loop_
_entity.id
_entity.type
_entity.pdbx_description
1 polymer ?
#
loop_
_entity_poly.entity_id
_entity_poly.type
_entity_poly.pdbx_seq_one_letter_code
_entity_poly.pdbx_strand_id
1 'polypeptide(L)'
;MDNILDDENLIELKIPDVAYKILNLHLNNISDLKSVEPYEHLSWYKILKHYYKINYGDSLKLQKDDIKPLTDLYSKINSGNRSDYSSYDILKYIYIINNLQNRLSSDKSLGHKFAYDNLSLNMELLYWIFDMFKHVYNNLFVDSCDDKLKYSFLKESNSILSYLIDHYNVLFSAKLHHLPKLYHIVTLKYLKQLVNTMQQEIFIKITINNSKSKTLNYSLLSKMAYQVYLYYNDENNVNFFLQNRYNNFYASASDEKDKNSKDYVDFFLELSNTIVIKKSFWLIIAVYYHCLNLYTKNSKHGEPISILKVFLNNYSFNEHHEEVVKLKKQLINLLNVITKDNDFIYHEEVDTSTEDYQQVIESKITPLNSNKFVKLEENLKQFSEDPDLNSKIDKMFHHILNLKTLELESIFTAEKEDFLKVQTENILTENMELVTLIDYNQLESLCCENNPIIEDGDLDLASMHKAIETSKYKDIPVIRKQVDYLRQKAVEMTSKATTDNQIALQNSLNNAIENDNKLFENVKLHKNEIDLLKNYDNLIKVYESLKQKSGNQEINLIDYEDPTKDIISQLKEKLEIFKEIQYQRNLLLKKFKPNSATQEEELKEHNDVVKIILEIKDTELLKQKFNEYISEKYSFETSTLTALSTQQKQVSNDIESLIYQLQSAKTKNTNNDNSSNREFVDFKQKLSDALGSFQTFEQNCKECISYYNSLFDLIPKHF
;
A
#
# COMPACT_ATOMS: atom_id res chain seq x y z
N MET A 1 -33.74 10.54 -67.36
CA MET A 1 -34.57 11.73 -67.63
C MET A 1 -34.64 12.48 -66.31
N ASP A 2 -33.69 13.39 -66.15
CA ASP A 2 -33.68 14.39 -65.09
C ASP A 2 -34.85 15.34 -65.33
N ASN A 3 -35.81 15.34 -64.41
CA ASN A 3 -36.85 16.37 -64.32
C ASN A 3 -37.25 16.51 -62.85
N ILE A 4 -36.63 17.50 -62.20
CA ILE A 4 -37.32 18.59 -61.50
C ILE A 4 -38.60 18.15 -60.77
N LEU A 5 -38.45 17.68 -59.54
CA LEU A 5 -39.30 18.16 -58.46
C LEU A 5 -38.48 19.26 -57.78
N ASP A 6 -38.94 20.50 -57.90
CA ASP A 6 -38.38 21.65 -57.20
C ASP A 6 -38.18 21.32 -55.71
N ASP A 7 -36.94 21.49 -55.23
CA ASP A 7 -36.57 21.42 -53.81
C ASP A 7 -37.37 22.43 -52.94
N GLU A 8 -38.14 23.34 -53.55
CA GLU A 8 -38.94 24.38 -52.87
C GLU A 8 -40.31 23.92 -52.34
N ASN A 9 -40.79 22.72 -52.69
CA ASN A 9 -42.06 22.15 -52.16
C ASN A 9 -41.86 20.97 -51.18
N LEU A 10 -40.66 20.83 -50.62
CA LEU A 10 -40.46 19.94 -49.48
C LEU A 10 -41.36 20.40 -48.33
N ILE A 11 -42.21 19.50 -47.83
CA ILE A 11 -43.07 19.73 -46.66
C ILE A 11 -42.17 20.06 -45.47
N GLU A 12 -41.90 21.36 -45.25
CA GLU A 12 -41.07 21.81 -44.15
C GLU A 12 -41.84 21.64 -42.84
N LEU A 13 -41.35 20.73 -42.01
CA LEU A 13 -41.81 20.63 -40.64
C LEU A 13 -41.28 21.83 -39.87
N LYS A 14 -42.15 22.83 -39.64
CA LYS A 14 -41.86 23.90 -38.68
C LYS A 14 -41.82 23.29 -37.29
N ILE A 15 -40.62 23.16 -36.74
CA ILE A 15 -40.41 22.59 -35.42
C ILE A 15 -40.77 23.65 -34.37
N PRO A 16 -41.67 23.35 -33.43
CA PRO A 16 -42.07 24.27 -32.37
C PRO A 16 -40.95 24.57 -31.35
N ASP A 17 -41.09 25.66 -30.59
CA ASP A 17 -40.07 26.13 -29.65
C ASP A 17 -40.05 25.33 -28.32
N VAL A 18 -41.18 24.79 -27.84
CA VAL A 18 -41.22 24.04 -26.55
C VAL A 18 -40.44 22.73 -26.64
N ALA A 19 -40.33 22.15 -27.83
CA ALA A 19 -39.50 20.98 -28.10
C ALA A 19 -38.04 21.14 -27.67
N TYR A 20 -37.53 22.36 -27.80
CA TYR A 20 -36.12 22.70 -27.54
C TYR A 20 -35.92 23.52 -26.27
N LYS A 21 -37.00 23.82 -25.53
CA LYS A 21 -36.88 24.41 -24.19
C LYS A 21 -36.14 23.40 -23.31
N ILE A 22 -34.97 23.79 -22.81
CA ILE A 22 -34.23 23.00 -21.83
C ILE A 22 -35.09 22.86 -20.58
N LEU A 23 -35.21 21.64 -20.05
CA LEU A 23 -35.92 21.39 -18.80
C LEU A 23 -35.20 22.15 -17.68
N ASN A 24 -35.86 23.07 -16.98
CA ASN A 24 -35.26 23.61 -15.79
C ASN A 24 -35.35 22.56 -14.68
N LEU A 25 -34.20 22.10 -14.18
CA LEU A 25 -34.15 21.12 -13.09
C LEU A 25 -34.23 21.79 -11.71
N HIS A 26 -34.22 23.13 -11.66
CA HIS A 26 -34.27 23.96 -10.45
C HIS A 26 -33.26 23.52 -9.39
N LEU A 27 -32.02 23.25 -9.80
CA LEU A 27 -30.93 22.86 -8.90
C LEU A 27 -30.54 23.98 -7.90
N ASN A 28 -30.98 25.22 -8.15
CA ASN A 28 -30.70 26.39 -7.31
C ASN A 28 -31.64 26.56 -6.11
N ASN A 29 -32.89 26.11 -6.23
CA ASN A 29 -33.96 26.41 -5.26
C ASN A 29 -34.06 25.39 -4.13
N ILE A 30 -33.12 24.45 -4.07
CA ILE A 30 -33.19 23.31 -3.16
C ILE A 30 -31.96 23.34 -2.28
N SER A 31 -32.17 23.16 -0.99
CA SER A 31 -31.16 23.00 0.06
C SER A 31 -30.35 21.70 -0.10
N ASP A 32 -30.36 21.09 -1.30
CA ASP A 32 -29.62 19.88 -1.68
C ASP A 32 -28.13 19.98 -1.31
N LEU A 33 -27.57 21.20 -1.36
CA LEU A 33 -26.19 21.49 -0.98
C LEU A 33 -26.06 21.96 0.48
N LYS A 34 -27.07 22.59 1.10
CA LYS A 34 -26.92 23.12 2.49
C LYS A 34 -26.68 22.03 3.53
N SER A 35 -27.17 20.80 3.29
CA SER A 35 -26.92 19.65 4.19
C SER A 35 -25.57 18.97 3.97
N VAL A 36 -24.87 19.30 2.87
CA VAL A 36 -23.59 18.72 2.43
C VAL A 36 -22.49 19.78 2.32
N GLU A 37 -22.83 21.07 2.46
CA GLU A 37 -21.88 22.17 2.58
C GLU A 37 -20.88 21.81 3.67
N PRO A 38 -19.56 21.92 3.40
CA PRO A 38 -18.56 21.65 4.41
C PRO A 38 -18.88 22.47 5.66
N TYR A 39 -19.19 21.79 6.77
CA TYR A 39 -19.71 22.39 8.00
C TYR A 39 -18.77 23.46 8.60
N GLU A 40 -17.50 23.49 8.19
CA GLU A 40 -16.51 24.48 8.60
C GLU A 40 -15.54 24.80 7.46
N HIS A 41 -15.06 26.06 7.38
CA HIS A 41 -13.94 26.42 6.52
C HIS A 41 -12.72 25.56 6.87
N LEU A 42 -12.31 24.70 5.93
CA LEU A 42 -11.16 23.85 6.12
C LEU A 42 -9.88 24.67 6.09
N SER A 43 -9.08 24.52 7.14
CA SER A 43 -7.75 25.12 7.20
C SER A 43 -6.71 24.08 6.79
N TRP A 44 -6.47 23.93 5.47
CA TRP A 44 -5.48 22.99 4.91
C TRP A 44 -4.12 23.04 5.62
N TYR A 45 -3.63 24.23 5.97
CA TYR A 45 -2.40 24.38 6.74
C TYR A 45 -2.46 23.71 8.13
N LYS A 46 -3.56 23.87 8.89
CA LYS A 46 -3.71 23.28 10.23
C LYS A 46 -3.80 21.75 10.13
N ILE A 47 -4.56 21.27 9.14
CA ILE A 47 -4.76 19.84 8.88
C ILE A 47 -3.42 19.17 8.57
N LEU A 48 -2.70 19.68 7.57
CA LEU A 48 -1.44 19.08 7.14
C LEU A 48 -0.35 19.29 8.20
N LYS A 49 -0.30 20.43 8.90
CA LYS A 49 0.61 20.60 10.04
C LYS A 49 0.37 19.56 11.13
N HIS A 50 -0.90 19.22 11.42
CA HIS A 50 -1.23 18.18 12.38
C HIS A 50 -0.78 16.80 11.90
N TYR A 51 -1.01 16.48 10.63
CA TYR A 51 -0.50 15.25 10.00
C TYR A 51 1.01 15.12 10.14
N TYR A 52 1.75 16.18 9.83
CA TYR A 52 3.22 16.18 9.94
C TYR A 52 3.67 15.93 11.38
N LYS A 53 3.02 16.60 12.35
CA LYS A 53 3.35 16.42 13.77
C LYS A 53 3.08 14.99 14.25
N ILE A 54 2.02 14.35 13.77
CA ILE A 54 1.68 12.96 14.16
C ILE A 54 2.67 11.97 13.55
N ASN A 55 2.99 12.09 12.26
CA ASN A 55 3.74 11.06 11.53
C ASN A 55 5.25 11.28 11.56
N TYR A 56 5.71 12.53 11.65
CA TYR A 56 7.13 12.89 11.58
C TYR A 56 7.64 13.60 12.85
N GLY A 57 6.78 13.92 13.82
CA GLY A 57 7.19 14.61 15.05
C GLY A 57 7.63 16.06 14.81
N ASP A 58 8.62 16.55 15.57
CA ASP A 58 9.14 17.92 15.48
C ASP A 58 10.31 18.08 14.49
N SER A 59 10.80 16.98 13.89
CA SER A 59 11.93 16.99 12.96
C SER A 59 11.58 17.60 11.59
N LEU A 60 10.35 17.39 11.12
CA LEU A 60 9.85 17.90 9.84
C LEU A 60 8.76 18.94 10.07
N LYS A 61 9.01 20.19 9.67
CA LYS A 61 8.07 21.31 9.81
C LYS A 61 7.51 21.71 8.45
N LEU A 62 6.18 21.66 8.34
CA LEU A 62 5.45 22.20 7.21
C LEU A 62 5.56 23.74 7.18
N GLN A 63 6.11 24.30 6.10
CA GLN A 63 6.12 25.74 5.88
C GLN A 63 4.75 26.21 5.40
N LYS A 64 4.36 27.42 5.82
CA LYS A 64 3.10 28.03 5.37
C LYS A 64 3.10 28.30 3.86
N ASP A 65 4.25 28.70 3.33
CA ASP A 65 4.38 29.09 1.92
C ASP A 65 4.21 27.90 0.98
N ASP A 66 4.60 26.69 1.41
CA ASP A 66 4.44 25.48 0.61
C ASP A 66 2.96 25.18 0.33
N ILE A 67 2.09 25.36 1.33
CA ILE A 67 0.64 25.02 1.26
C ILE A 67 -0.20 26.23 0.80
N LYS A 68 0.41 27.40 0.68
CA LYS A 68 -0.27 28.64 0.29
C LYS A 68 -1.06 28.49 -1.02
N PRO A 69 -0.57 27.86 -2.10
CA PRO A 69 -1.34 27.78 -3.34
C PRO A 69 -2.62 26.95 -3.21
N LEU A 70 -2.61 25.87 -2.40
CA LEU A 70 -3.82 25.10 -2.08
C LEU A 70 -4.79 25.93 -1.23
N THR A 71 -4.27 26.67 -0.26
CA THR A 71 -5.09 27.50 0.63
C THR A 71 -5.72 28.68 -0.11
N ASP A 72 -4.98 29.33 -1.02
CA ASP A 72 -5.44 30.43 -1.85
C ASP A 72 -6.51 29.95 -2.84
N LEU A 73 -6.29 28.79 -3.48
CA LEU A 73 -7.28 28.17 -4.37
C LEU A 73 -8.56 27.80 -3.61
N TYR A 74 -8.43 27.18 -2.43
CA TYR A 74 -9.56 26.84 -1.57
C TYR A 74 -10.33 28.09 -1.12
N SER A 75 -9.62 29.16 -0.75
CA SER A 75 -10.24 30.43 -0.34
C SER A 75 -10.96 31.11 -1.50
N LYS A 76 -10.44 30.98 -2.73
CA LYS A 76 -11.07 31.49 -3.95
C LYS A 76 -12.39 30.78 -4.24
N ILE A 77 -12.40 29.44 -4.24
CA ILE A 77 -13.63 28.64 -4.48
C ILE A 77 -14.65 28.79 -3.34
N ASN A 78 -14.18 29.02 -2.11
CA ASN A 78 -15.01 29.15 -0.91
C ASN A 78 -15.29 30.62 -0.51
N SER A 79 -15.07 31.57 -1.42
CA SER A 79 -15.30 33.01 -1.19
C SER A 79 -16.78 33.39 -1.05
N GLY A 80 -17.69 32.44 -1.30
CA GLY A 80 -19.14 32.66 -1.31
C GLY A 80 -19.65 33.40 -2.55
N ASN A 81 -18.75 33.95 -3.38
CA ASN A 81 -19.09 34.75 -4.54
C ASN A 81 -18.73 34.00 -5.83
N ARG A 82 -19.76 33.52 -6.54
CA ARG A 82 -19.62 32.60 -7.68
C ARG A 82 -18.99 33.23 -8.93
N SER A 83 -18.84 34.55 -8.97
CA SER A 83 -18.06 35.24 -10.01
C SER A 83 -16.56 35.04 -9.88
N ASP A 84 -16.10 34.60 -8.71
CA ASP A 84 -14.68 34.69 -8.35
C ASP A 84 -13.92 33.40 -8.69
N TYR A 85 -14.62 32.35 -9.14
CA TYR A 85 -14.02 31.07 -9.56
C TYR A 85 -14.75 30.45 -10.76
N SER A 86 -14.05 29.57 -11.48
CA SER A 86 -14.54 28.84 -12.65
C SER A 86 -14.61 27.33 -12.39
N SER A 87 -15.30 26.56 -13.25
CA SER A 87 -15.25 25.09 -13.24
C SER A 87 -13.81 24.56 -13.33
N TYR A 88 -12.92 25.28 -14.00
CA TYR A 88 -11.51 24.94 -14.10
C TYR A 88 -10.76 25.06 -12.76
N ASP A 89 -11.11 26.05 -11.93
CA ASP A 89 -10.56 26.20 -10.58
C ASP A 89 -10.98 25.01 -9.69
N ILE A 90 -12.22 24.54 -9.82
CA ILE A 90 -12.72 23.35 -9.13
C ILE A 90 -11.98 22.08 -9.60
N LEU A 91 -11.81 21.90 -10.91
CA LEU A 91 -11.05 20.77 -11.46
C LEU A 91 -9.60 20.76 -10.97
N LYS A 92 -8.96 21.93 -10.94
CA LYS A 92 -7.61 22.09 -10.40
C LYS A 92 -7.55 21.74 -8.92
N TYR A 93 -8.56 22.13 -8.14
CA TYR A 93 -8.68 21.75 -6.74
C TYR A 93 -8.79 20.24 -6.57
N ILE A 94 -9.72 19.59 -7.29
CA ILE A 94 -9.91 18.14 -7.28
C ILE A 94 -8.61 17.41 -7.67
N TYR A 95 -7.88 17.92 -8.67
CA TYR A 95 -6.60 17.34 -9.09
C TYR A 95 -5.55 17.36 -7.98
N ILE A 96 -5.43 18.48 -7.25
CA ILE A 96 -4.50 18.61 -6.11
C ILE A 96 -4.92 17.68 -4.98
N ILE A 97 -6.21 17.61 -4.65
CA ILE A 97 -6.73 16.73 -3.59
C ILE A 97 -6.55 15.25 -3.94
N ASN A 98 -6.79 14.83 -5.19
CA ASN A 98 -6.54 13.46 -5.62
C ASN A 98 -5.06 13.08 -5.49
N ASN A 99 -4.15 14.01 -5.81
CA ASN A 99 -2.71 13.82 -5.58
C ASN A 99 -2.39 13.65 -4.09
N LEU A 100 -3.04 14.42 -3.22
CA LEU A 100 -2.90 14.26 -1.77
C LEU A 100 -3.46 12.92 -1.30
N GLN A 101 -4.66 12.51 -1.73
CA GLN A 101 -5.27 11.22 -1.37
C GLN A 101 -4.37 10.04 -1.71
N ASN A 102 -3.72 10.07 -2.89
CA ASN A 102 -2.76 9.03 -3.29
C ASN A 102 -1.49 8.98 -2.42
N ARG A 103 -1.20 10.05 -1.66
CA ARG A 103 -0.08 10.11 -0.72
C ARG A 103 -0.47 9.76 0.71
N LEU A 104 -1.77 9.69 1.03
CA LEU A 104 -2.26 9.36 2.36
C LEU A 104 -2.52 7.85 2.47
N SER A 105 -2.15 7.25 3.60
CA SER A 105 -2.34 5.80 3.81
C SER A 105 -3.82 5.45 4.01
N SER A 106 -4.29 4.38 3.37
CA SER A 106 -5.67 3.89 3.50
C SER A 106 -5.99 3.32 4.89
N ASP A 107 -5.00 2.75 5.59
CA ASP A 107 -5.19 1.95 6.82
C ASP A 107 -4.57 2.51 8.10
N LYS A 108 -3.76 3.58 8.01
CA LYS A 108 -3.29 4.31 9.19
C LYS A 108 -3.87 5.70 9.15
N SER A 109 -5.01 5.81 9.81
CA SER A 109 -5.66 7.05 10.19
C SER A 109 -4.64 8.17 10.39
N LEU A 110 -4.74 9.21 9.57
CA LEU A 110 -4.70 10.56 10.13
C LEU A 110 -5.53 10.49 11.43
N GLY A 111 -4.86 10.56 12.58
CA GLY A 111 -5.39 10.06 13.86
C GLY A 111 -6.83 10.50 14.11
N HIS A 112 -7.64 9.61 14.70
CA HIS A 112 -9.07 9.63 15.07
C HIS A 112 -9.93 10.92 14.92
N LYS A 113 -9.38 12.13 14.93
CA LYS A 113 -10.03 13.32 14.35
C LYS A 113 -10.26 13.19 12.85
N PHE A 114 -9.29 12.72 12.08
CA PHE A 114 -9.47 12.63 10.63
C PHE A 114 -10.22 11.37 10.19
N ALA A 115 -10.43 10.38 11.05
CA ALA A 115 -11.39 9.30 10.78
C ALA A 115 -12.85 9.80 10.81
N TYR A 116 -13.11 10.94 11.46
CA TYR A 116 -14.32 11.74 11.24
C TYR A 116 -14.20 12.66 9.99
N ASP A 117 -12.98 12.94 9.50
CA ASP A 117 -12.70 13.85 8.36
C ASP A 117 -12.37 13.19 7.00
N ASN A 118 -12.19 11.86 6.89
CA ASN A 118 -12.12 11.20 5.57
C ASN A 118 -13.53 11.14 4.94
N LEU A 119 -14.56 11.10 5.80
CA LEU A 119 -15.92 11.46 5.45
C LEU A 119 -15.99 12.92 4.97
N SER A 120 -15.32 13.88 5.63
CA SER A 120 -15.39 15.29 5.20
C SER A 120 -14.66 15.56 3.89
N LEU A 121 -13.53 14.92 3.58
CA LEU A 121 -12.79 15.14 2.33
C LEU A 121 -13.53 14.56 1.12
N ASN A 122 -14.06 13.34 1.23
CA ASN A 122 -14.87 12.77 0.17
C ASN A 122 -16.20 13.52 -0.01
N MET A 123 -16.80 14.00 1.10
CA MET A 123 -17.98 14.87 1.05
C MET A 123 -17.67 16.23 0.45
N GLU A 124 -16.48 16.77 0.69
CA GLU A 124 -16.00 18.01 0.09
C GLU A 124 -15.76 17.85 -1.42
N LEU A 125 -15.05 16.79 -1.84
CA LEU A 125 -14.89 16.46 -3.25
C LEU A 125 -16.25 16.30 -3.92
N LEU A 126 -17.15 15.55 -3.29
CA LEU A 126 -18.51 15.36 -3.77
C LEU A 126 -19.25 16.69 -3.92
N TYR A 127 -19.19 17.55 -2.90
CA TYR A 127 -19.80 18.88 -2.89
C TYR A 127 -19.30 19.70 -4.07
N TRP A 128 -17.98 19.80 -4.26
CA TRP A 128 -17.39 20.62 -5.31
C TRP A 128 -17.67 20.07 -6.72
N ILE A 129 -17.61 18.74 -6.91
CA ILE A 129 -17.95 18.13 -8.21
C ILE A 129 -19.43 18.38 -8.54
N PHE A 130 -20.31 18.30 -7.54
CA PHE A 130 -21.73 18.56 -7.75
C PHE A 130 -22.04 20.05 -7.96
N ASP A 131 -21.36 20.95 -7.25
CA ASP A 131 -21.45 22.39 -7.47
C ASP A 131 -20.95 22.77 -8.88
N MET A 132 -19.89 22.11 -9.35
CA MET A 132 -19.42 22.25 -10.73
C MET A 132 -20.50 21.84 -11.74
N PHE A 133 -21.15 20.68 -11.54
CA PHE A 133 -22.28 20.28 -12.37
C PHE A 133 -23.39 21.33 -12.36
N LYS A 134 -23.79 21.82 -11.18
CA LYS A 134 -24.82 22.85 -11.03
C LYS A 134 -24.45 24.14 -11.75
N HIS A 135 -23.19 24.57 -11.65
CA HIS A 135 -22.68 25.76 -12.31
C HIS A 135 -22.77 25.63 -13.84
N VAL A 136 -22.20 24.55 -14.39
CA VAL A 136 -22.24 24.25 -15.83
C VAL A 136 -23.67 24.16 -16.33
N TYR A 137 -24.55 23.51 -15.57
CA TYR A 137 -25.96 23.35 -15.92
C TYR A 137 -26.73 24.68 -15.91
N ASN A 138 -26.47 25.56 -14.94
CA ASN A 138 -27.12 26.86 -14.86
C ASN A 138 -26.75 27.79 -16.04
N ASN A 139 -25.55 27.62 -16.61
CA ASN A 139 -25.12 28.39 -17.79
C ASN A 139 -25.98 28.11 -19.04
N LEU A 140 -26.84 27.08 -19.03
CA LEU A 140 -27.82 26.81 -20.08
C LEU A 140 -28.92 27.88 -20.16
N PHE A 141 -29.18 28.61 -19.08
CA PHE A 141 -30.28 29.58 -18.96
C PHE A 141 -29.83 31.03 -19.09
N VAL A 142 -28.56 31.29 -19.42
CA VAL A 142 -28.06 32.64 -19.69
C VAL A 142 -28.57 33.10 -21.06
N ASP A 143 -29.15 34.30 -21.13
CA ASP A 143 -29.81 34.83 -22.33
C ASP A 143 -28.89 34.91 -23.56
N SER A 144 -27.58 35.04 -23.36
CA SER A 144 -26.57 35.07 -24.43
C SER A 144 -26.13 33.69 -24.94
N CYS A 145 -26.67 32.60 -24.39
CA CYS A 145 -26.23 31.23 -24.67
C CYS A 145 -26.91 30.67 -25.94
N ASP A 146 -26.15 30.51 -27.01
CA ASP A 146 -26.63 29.92 -28.27
C ASP A 146 -26.79 28.38 -28.17
N ASP A 147 -27.39 27.76 -29.18
CA ASP A 147 -27.63 26.31 -29.18
C ASP A 147 -26.32 25.49 -29.15
N LYS A 148 -25.23 25.99 -29.75
CA LYS A 148 -23.92 25.29 -29.76
C LYS A 148 -23.29 25.30 -28.38
N LEU A 149 -23.34 26.43 -27.68
CA LEU A 149 -22.88 26.56 -26.30
C LEU A 149 -23.73 25.71 -25.36
N LYS A 150 -25.06 25.70 -25.53
CA LYS A 150 -25.96 24.80 -24.77
C LYS A 150 -25.58 23.33 -24.95
N TYR A 151 -25.29 22.91 -26.19
CA TYR A 151 -24.81 21.56 -26.47
C TYR A 151 -23.49 21.26 -25.75
N SER A 152 -22.54 22.21 -25.75
CA SER A 152 -21.25 22.07 -25.07
C SER A 152 -21.41 21.93 -23.55
N PHE A 153 -22.23 22.77 -22.92
CA PHE A 153 -22.50 22.68 -21.47
C PHE A 153 -23.21 21.38 -21.08
N LEU A 154 -24.13 20.87 -21.90
CA LEU A 154 -24.76 19.56 -21.67
C LEU A 154 -23.75 18.41 -21.82
N LYS A 155 -22.81 18.51 -22.76
CA LYS A 155 -21.72 17.54 -22.93
C LYS A 155 -20.80 17.53 -21.70
N GLU A 156 -20.44 18.71 -21.19
CA GLU A 156 -19.65 18.84 -19.96
C GLU A 156 -20.42 18.31 -18.74
N SER A 157 -21.71 18.66 -18.60
CA SER A 157 -22.58 18.12 -17.55
C SER A 157 -22.62 16.59 -17.54
N ASN A 158 -22.70 15.95 -18.72
CA ASN A 158 -22.63 14.49 -18.85
C ASN A 158 -21.28 13.91 -18.43
N SER A 159 -20.18 14.62 -18.69
CA SER A 159 -18.85 14.24 -18.23
C SER A 159 -18.77 14.22 -16.70
N ILE A 160 -19.27 15.27 -16.05
CA ILE A 160 -19.26 15.44 -14.59
C ILE A 160 -20.12 14.37 -13.90
N LEU A 161 -21.34 14.16 -14.39
CA LEU A 161 -22.22 13.13 -13.84
C LEU A 161 -21.67 11.72 -14.06
N SER A 162 -20.98 11.47 -15.17
CA SER A 162 -20.30 10.19 -15.40
C SER A 162 -19.19 9.96 -14.38
N TYR A 163 -18.37 10.98 -14.10
CA TYR A 163 -17.32 10.90 -13.08
C TYR A 163 -17.88 10.54 -11.71
N LEU A 164 -18.97 11.20 -11.28
CA LEU A 164 -19.64 10.91 -10.00
C LEU A 164 -20.18 9.47 -9.92
N ILE A 165 -20.71 8.95 -11.04
CA ILE A 165 -21.24 7.57 -11.10
C ILE A 165 -20.10 6.56 -11.07
N ASP A 166 -19.03 6.79 -11.83
CA ASP A 166 -17.90 5.87 -11.96
C ASP A 166 -17.10 5.79 -10.64
N HIS A 167 -17.00 6.90 -9.90
CA HIS A 167 -16.33 6.99 -8.61
C HIS A 167 -17.28 6.85 -7.42
N TYR A 168 -18.53 6.41 -7.66
CA TYR A 168 -19.57 6.40 -6.62
C TYR A 168 -19.13 5.63 -5.38
N ASN A 169 -18.60 4.41 -5.49
CA ASN A 169 -18.24 3.62 -4.31
C ASN A 169 -17.07 4.21 -3.50
N VAL A 170 -16.18 4.96 -4.16
CA VAL A 170 -14.99 5.57 -3.52
C VAL A 170 -15.38 6.86 -2.81
N LEU A 171 -16.17 7.72 -3.49
CA LEU A 171 -16.66 8.98 -2.93
C LEU A 171 -17.75 8.75 -1.89
N PHE A 172 -18.64 7.79 -2.14
CA PHE A 172 -19.74 7.40 -1.27
C PHE A 172 -19.39 6.12 -0.52
N SER A 173 -18.53 6.24 0.50
CA SER A 173 -18.30 5.12 1.42
C SER A 173 -19.64 4.60 1.95
N ALA A 174 -19.75 3.28 2.18
CA ALA A 174 -20.98 2.59 2.60
C ALA A 174 -21.65 3.16 3.90
N LYS A 175 -21.06 4.16 4.56
CA LYS A 175 -21.49 4.76 5.82
C LYS A 175 -22.27 6.09 5.68
N LEU A 176 -22.42 6.65 4.48
CA LEU A 176 -23.09 7.96 4.26
C LEU A 176 -24.62 7.85 4.12
N HIS A 177 -25.29 7.18 5.07
CA HIS A 177 -26.75 7.01 5.06
C HIS A 177 -27.56 8.32 5.21
N HIS A 178 -26.90 9.43 5.56
CA HIS A 178 -27.53 10.73 5.81
C HIS A 178 -27.51 11.68 4.60
N LEU A 179 -26.94 11.25 3.47
CA LEU A 179 -26.90 12.07 2.25
C LEU A 179 -28.30 12.27 1.65
N PRO A 180 -28.61 13.46 1.09
CA PRO A 180 -29.84 13.67 0.34
C PRO A 180 -30.02 12.65 -0.78
N LYS A 181 -31.27 12.26 -1.07
CA LYS A 181 -31.53 11.21 -2.07
C LYS A 181 -31.07 11.58 -3.48
N LEU A 182 -30.79 12.86 -3.71
CA LEU A 182 -30.23 13.38 -4.96
C LEU A 182 -28.89 12.73 -5.30
N TYR A 183 -28.10 12.44 -4.27
CA TYR A 183 -26.78 11.87 -4.45
C TYR A 183 -26.80 10.35 -4.63
N HIS A 184 -27.92 9.66 -4.43
CA HIS A 184 -27.96 8.22 -4.68
C HIS A 184 -27.63 7.89 -6.14
N ILE A 185 -26.89 6.79 -6.33
CA ILE A 185 -26.45 6.33 -7.65
C ILE A 185 -27.59 6.21 -8.67
N VAL A 186 -28.79 5.78 -8.23
CA VAL A 186 -29.96 5.65 -9.10
C VAL A 186 -30.42 7.02 -9.59
N THR A 187 -30.48 8.02 -8.70
CA THR A 187 -30.84 9.40 -9.04
C THR A 187 -29.81 10.04 -9.97
N LEU A 188 -28.50 9.85 -9.70
CA LEU A 188 -27.43 10.36 -10.55
C LEU A 188 -27.44 9.73 -11.96
N LYS A 189 -27.68 8.41 -12.07
CA LYS A 189 -27.83 7.72 -13.36
C LYS A 189 -28.98 8.29 -14.17
N TYR A 190 -30.12 8.54 -13.54
CA TYR A 190 -31.25 9.12 -14.22
C TYR A 190 -31.04 10.60 -14.58
N LEU A 191 -30.42 11.38 -13.71
CA LEU A 191 -30.04 12.77 -13.99
C LEU A 191 -29.13 12.85 -15.23
N LYS A 192 -28.16 11.93 -15.34
CA LYS A 192 -27.33 11.78 -16.54
C LYS A 192 -28.17 11.40 -17.77
N GLN A 193 -29.14 10.50 -17.63
CA GLN A 193 -30.05 10.15 -18.72
C GLN A 193 -30.86 11.36 -19.19
N LEU A 194 -31.38 12.20 -18.29
CA LEU A 194 -32.09 13.43 -18.64
C LEU A 194 -31.17 14.44 -19.34
N VAL A 195 -29.96 14.67 -18.82
CA VAL A 195 -28.98 15.57 -19.45
C VAL A 195 -28.59 15.09 -20.84
N ASN A 196 -28.36 13.78 -21.01
CA ASN A 196 -28.13 13.17 -22.31
C ASN A 196 -29.35 13.30 -23.25
N THR A 197 -30.56 13.20 -22.72
CA THR A 197 -31.79 13.40 -23.49
C THR A 197 -31.86 14.82 -24.03
N MET A 198 -31.69 15.83 -23.16
CA MET A 198 -31.64 17.24 -23.57
C MET A 198 -30.48 17.53 -24.55
N GLN A 199 -29.33 16.88 -24.37
CA GLN A 199 -28.21 16.99 -25.31
C GLN A 199 -28.60 16.50 -26.70
N GLN A 200 -29.34 15.38 -26.78
CA GLN A 200 -29.83 14.82 -28.04
C GLN A 200 -30.89 15.74 -28.68
N GLU A 201 -31.77 16.37 -27.89
CA GLU A 201 -32.75 17.36 -28.38
C GLU A 201 -32.05 18.55 -29.07
N ILE A 202 -31.06 19.14 -28.40
CA ILE A 202 -30.29 20.27 -28.96
C ILE A 202 -29.48 19.82 -30.17
N PHE A 203 -28.92 18.61 -30.16
CA PHE A 203 -28.22 18.07 -31.34
C PHE A 203 -29.13 17.96 -32.55
N ILE A 204 -30.36 17.47 -32.36
CA ILE A 204 -31.39 17.41 -33.41
C ILE A 204 -31.70 18.83 -33.91
N LYS A 205 -31.88 19.80 -33.01
CA LYS A 205 -32.10 21.23 -33.37
C LYS A 205 -30.98 21.77 -34.27
N ILE A 206 -29.74 21.61 -33.83
CA ILE A 206 -28.54 22.06 -34.55
C ILE A 206 -28.48 21.40 -35.93
N THR A 207 -28.79 20.10 -36.01
CA THR A 207 -28.77 19.33 -37.26
C THR A 207 -29.79 19.87 -38.25
N ILE A 208 -31.00 20.19 -37.78
CA ILE A 208 -32.10 20.69 -38.62
C ILE A 208 -31.86 22.16 -39.04
N ASN A 209 -31.30 22.98 -38.16
CA ASN A 209 -31.00 24.38 -38.49
C ASN A 209 -29.81 24.51 -39.46
N ASN A 210 -28.80 23.66 -39.33
CA ASN A 210 -27.61 23.69 -40.19
C ASN A 210 -27.83 23.05 -41.57
N SER A 211 -28.92 22.31 -41.77
CA SER A 211 -29.21 21.63 -43.03
C SER A 211 -29.92 22.49 -44.07
N LYS A 212 -30.14 23.79 -43.83
CA LYS A 212 -30.72 24.71 -44.83
C LYS A 212 -29.92 24.79 -46.16
N SER A 213 -28.73 24.18 -46.23
CA SER A 213 -27.89 24.07 -47.44
C SER A 213 -27.45 22.65 -47.81
N LYS A 214 -27.94 21.61 -47.11
CA LYS A 214 -27.57 20.19 -47.34
C LYS A 214 -28.78 19.27 -47.24
N THR A 215 -28.77 18.17 -47.98
CA THR A 215 -29.80 17.12 -47.88
C THR A 215 -29.89 16.56 -46.46
N LEU A 216 -31.04 16.72 -45.82
CA LEU A 216 -31.37 16.16 -44.51
C LEU A 216 -31.38 14.63 -44.55
N ASN A 217 -30.75 13.99 -43.57
CA ASN A 217 -30.85 12.53 -43.39
C ASN A 217 -32.06 12.22 -42.50
N TYR A 218 -33.22 12.00 -43.12
CA TYR A 218 -34.49 11.74 -42.42
C TYR A 218 -34.46 10.46 -41.57
N SER A 219 -33.80 9.40 -42.04
CA SER A 219 -33.61 8.17 -41.27
C SER A 219 -32.89 8.46 -39.95
N LEU A 220 -31.80 9.23 -40.00
CA LEU A 220 -31.02 9.59 -38.83
C LEU A 220 -31.84 10.38 -37.80
N LEU A 221 -32.59 11.39 -38.27
CA LEU A 221 -33.45 12.22 -37.42
C LEU A 221 -34.57 11.42 -36.77
N SER A 222 -35.20 10.52 -37.51
CA SER A 222 -36.24 9.63 -36.98
C SER A 222 -35.71 8.76 -35.84
N LYS A 223 -34.54 8.13 -36.03
CA LYS A 223 -33.91 7.26 -35.02
C LYS A 223 -33.48 8.02 -33.76
N MET A 224 -32.95 9.24 -33.94
CA MET A 224 -32.58 10.13 -32.83
C MET A 224 -33.81 10.61 -32.06
N ALA A 225 -34.87 11.05 -32.74
CA ALA A 225 -36.12 11.47 -32.11
C ALA A 225 -36.77 10.32 -31.36
N TYR A 226 -36.75 9.11 -31.93
CA TYR A 226 -37.27 7.92 -31.26
C TYR A 226 -36.49 7.58 -29.98
N GLN A 227 -35.17 7.72 -29.99
CA GLN A 227 -34.35 7.56 -28.78
C GLN A 227 -34.75 8.56 -27.67
N VAL A 228 -35.04 9.82 -28.04
CA VAL A 228 -35.51 10.84 -27.09
C VAL A 228 -36.88 10.49 -26.54
N TYR A 229 -37.82 10.03 -27.38
CA TYR A 229 -39.11 9.52 -26.95
C TYR A 229 -38.97 8.39 -25.91
N LEU A 230 -38.15 7.38 -26.20
CA LEU A 230 -37.96 6.24 -25.30
C LEU A 230 -37.49 6.68 -23.90
N TYR A 231 -36.63 7.71 -23.83
CA TYR A 231 -36.17 8.22 -22.55
C TYR A 231 -37.27 8.92 -21.72
N TYR A 232 -38.18 9.66 -22.36
CA TYR A 232 -39.33 10.24 -21.67
C TYR A 232 -40.49 9.26 -21.44
N ASN A 233 -40.53 8.15 -22.19
CA ASN A 233 -41.53 7.10 -22.04
C ASN A 233 -41.24 6.13 -20.88
N ASP A 234 -40.07 6.21 -20.27
CA ASP A 234 -39.69 5.37 -19.13
C ASP A 234 -40.39 5.83 -17.83
N GLU A 235 -41.66 5.41 -17.69
CA GLU A 235 -42.54 5.87 -16.60
C GLU A 235 -41.98 5.57 -15.21
N ASN A 236 -41.30 4.44 -15.03
CA ASN A 236 -40.70 4.08 -13.75
C ASN A 236 -39.60 5.08 -13.37
N ASN A 237 -38.71 5.39 -14.31
CA ASN A 237 -37.61 6.30 -14.06
C ASN A 237 -38.06 7.76 -13.94
N VAL A 238 -39.04 8.19 -14.75
CA VAL A 238 -39.66 9.53 -14.64
C VAL A 238 -40.36 9.69 -13.29
N ASN A 239 -41.22 8.74 -12.90
CA ASN A 239 -41.95 8.81 -11.64
C ASN A 239 -41.01 8.74 -10.43
N PHE A 240 -40.01 7.86 -10.46
CA PHE A 240 -38.99 7.78 -9.41
C PHE A 240 -38.25 9.11 -9.24
N PHE A 241 -37.86 9.76 -10.34
CA PHE A 241 -37.21 11.06 -10.28
C PHE A 241 -38.11 12.15 -9.73
N LEU A 242 -39.34 12.28 -10.24
CA LEU A 242 -40.30 13.28 -9.77
C LEU A 242 -40.58 13.10 -8.27
N GLN A 243 -40.78 11.86 -7.81
CA GLN A 243 -40.95 11.54 -6.39
C GLN A 243 -39.71 11.88 -5.55
N ASN A 244 -38.50 11.58 -6.02
CA ASN A 244 -37.28 11.91 -5.27
C ASN A 244 -37.01 13.41 -5.23
N ARG A 245 -37.26 14.13 -6.32
CA ARG A 245 -37.16 15.60 -6.35
C ARG A 245 -38.18 16.22 -5.42
N TYR A 246 -39.43 15.74 -5.43
CA TYR A 246 -40.45 16.13 -4.47
C TYR A 246 -39.99 15.87 -3.03
N ASN A 247 -39.57 14.65 -2.71
CA ASN A 247 -39.15 14.29 -1.35
C ASN A 247 -37.96 15.10 -0.83
N ASN A 248 -36.92 15.30 -1.65
CA ASN A 248 -35.75 16.11 -1.27
C ASN A 248 -36.12 17.59 -1.07
N PHE A 249 -37.05 18.10 -1.87
CA PHE A 249 -37.56 19.46 -1.75
C PHE A 249 -38.31 19.66 -0.42
N TYR A 250 -39.28 18.79 -0.09
CA TYR A 250 -40.06 18.92 1.15
C TYR A 250 -39.27 18.62 2.42
N ALA A 251 -38.25 17.76 2.35
CA ALA A 251 -37.33 17.50 3.45
C ALA A 251 -36.44 18.70 3.78
N SER A 252 -36.27 19.63 2.82
CA SER A 252 -35.29 20.72 2.91
C SER A 252 -35.93 22.11 3.09
N ALA A 253 -37.27 22.20 3.04
CA ALA A 253 -38.06 23.38 3.39
C ALA A 253 -38.26 23.51 4.91
N SER A 254 -37.73 24.59 5.50
CA SER A 254 -37.70 24.83 6.95
C SER A 254 -39.01 25.34 7.56
N ASP A 255 -39.91 25.95 6.78
CA ASP A 255 -41.18 26.54 7.27
C ASP A 255 -42.43 25.99 6.56
N GLU A 256 -43.53 25.79 7.30
CA GLU A 256 -44.83 25.34 6.75
C GLU A 256 -45.48 26.34 5.78
N LYS A 257 -45.09 27.63 5.84
CA LYS A 257 -45.58 28.67 4.92
C LYS A 257 -44.97 28.56 3.52
N ASP A 258 -43.73 28.09 3.40
CA ASP A 258 -43.06 27.88 2.11
C ASP A 258 -43.55 26.61 1.42
N LYS A 259 -43.96 25.58 2.19
CA LYS A 259 -44.48 24.32 1.65
C LYS A 259 -45.82 24.46 0.90
N ASN A 260 -46.56 25.56 1.11
CA ASN A 260 -47.87 25.83 0.53
C ASN A 260 -47.90 27.06 -0.41
N SER A 261 -46.75 27.64 -0.76
CA SER A 261 -46.74 28.74 -1.72
C SER A 261 -47.15 28.22 -3.12
N LYS A 262 -48.03 28.97 -3.80
CA LYS A 262 -48.54 28.64 -5.15
C LYS A 262 -47.40 28.41 -6.15
N ASP A 263 -46.35 29.21 -6.06
CA ASP A 263 -45.21 29.16 -6.97
C ASP A 263 -44.43 27.81 -6.91
N TYR A 264 -44.53 27.06 -5.81
CA TYR A 264 -43.82 25.77 -5.62
C TYR A 264 -44.58 24.54 -6.12
N VAL A 265 -45.92 24.53 -6.01
CA VAL A 265 -46.76 23.48 -6.59
C VAL A 265 -46.74 23.58 -8.13
N ASP A 266 -46.68 24.81 -8.63
CA ASP A 266 -46.62 25.10 -10.06
C ASP A 266 -45.33 24.57 -10.73
N PHE A 267 -44.21 24.47 -10.00
CA PHE A 267 -42.94 23.93 -10.54
C PHE A 267 -43.02 22.44 -10.93
N PHE A 268 -43.45 21.57 -10.01
CA PHE A 268 -43.47 20.13 -10.27
C PHE A 268 -44.52 19.78 -11.33
N LEU A 269 -45.63 20.52 -11.34
CA LEU A 269 -46.63 20.46 -12.39
C LEU A 269 -46.04 20.93 -13.73
N GLU A 270 -45.30 22.04 -13.79
CA GLU A 270 -44.63 22.50 -15.02
C GLU A 270 -43.64 21.44 -15.54
N LEU A 271 -42.77 20.90 -14.68
CA LEU A 271 -41.77 19.90 -15.06
C LEU A 271 -42.42 18.61 -15.57
N SER A 272 -43.41 18.09 -14.84
CA SER A 272 -44.16 16.88 -15.22
C SER A 272 -44.90 17.09 -16.54
N ASN A 273 -45.62 18.21 -16.68
CA ASN A 273 -46.34 18.55 -17.91
C ASN A 273 -45.37 18.70 -19.10
N THR A 274 -44.20 19.33 -18.89
CA THR A 274 -43.20 19.51 -19.95
C THR A 274 -42.65 18.17 -20.42
N ILE A 275 -42.40 17.21 -19.52
CA ILE A 275 -41.96 15.86 -19.87
C ILE A 275 -43.04 15.13 -20.69
N VAL A 276 -44.32 15.21 -20.29
CA VAL A 276 -45.44 14.60 -21.03
C VAL A 276 -45.56 15.19 -22.43
N ILE A 277 -45.46 16.52 -22.56
CA ILE A 277 -45.51 17.20 -23.85
C ILE A 277 -44.31 16.79 -24.73
N LYS A 278 -43.09 16.77 -24.18
CA LYS A 278 -41.88 16.33 -24.89
C LYS A 278 -41.96 14.86 -25.32
N LYS A 279 -42.49 13.97 -24.49
CA LYS A 279 -42.76 12.56 -24.84
C LYS A 279 -43.60 12.48 -26.11
N SER A 280 -44.76 13.15 -26.12
CA SER A 280 -45.65 13.16 -27.29
C SER A 280 -45.01 13.79 -28.52
N PHE A 281 -44.31 14.91 -28.31
CA PHE A 281 -43.61 15.63 -29.35
C PHE A 281 -42.60 14.73 -30.09
N TRP A 282 -41.68 14.10 -29.37
CA TRP A 282 -40.59 13.34 -29.98
C TRP A 282 -41.05 12.05 -30.68
N LEU A 283 -42.16 11.44 -30.23
CA LEU A 283 -42.78 10.34 -30.95
C LEU A 283 -43.35 10.79 -32.30
N ILE A 284 -44.06 11.93 -32.32
CA ILE A 284 -44.62 12.49 -33.55
C ILE A 284 -43.49 12.85 -34.54
N ILE A 285 -42.39 13.44 -34.06
CA ILE A 285 -41.21 13.73 -34.90
C ILE A 285 -40.58 12.46 -35.46
N ALA A 286 -40.46 11.41 -34.64
CA ALA A 286 -39.90 10.12 -35.07
C ALA A 286 -40.71 9.52 -36.21
N VAL A 287 -42.04 9.49 -36.07
CA VAL A 287 -42.98 9.00 -37.10
C VAL A 287 -42.92 9.87 -38.36
N TYR A 288 -42.96 11.20 -38.21
CA TYR A 288 -42.90 12.13 -39.34
C TYR A 288 -41.67 11.89 -40.22
N TYR A 289 -40.47 11.91 -39.62
CA TYR A 289 -39.23 11.71 -40.37
C TYR A 289 -39.06 10.28 -40.88
N HIS A 290 -39.63 9.28 -40.20
CA HIS A 290 -39.65 7.91 -40.71
C HIS A 290 -40.46 7.81 -42.01
N CYS A 291 -41.70 8.30 -41.99
CA CYS A 291 -42.58 8.31 -43.15
C CYS A 291 -41.99 9.15 -44.29
N LEU A 292 -41.39 10.30 -43.98
CA LEU A 292 -40.70 11.12 -44.97
C LEU A 292 -39.49 10.40 -45.59
N ASN A 293 -38.73 9.64 -44.79
CA ASN A 293 -37.64 8.81 -45.31
C ASN A 293 -38.14 7.71 -46.26
N LEU A 294 -39.22 7.02 -45.88
CA LEU A 294 -39.83 5.98 -46.72
C LEU A 294 -40.30 6.56 -48.06
N TYR A 295 -41.02 7.68 -48.00
CA TYR A 295 -41.56 8.36 -49.18
C TYR A 295 -40.48 8.94 -50.10
N THR A 296 -39.49 9.67 -49.55
CA THR A 296 -38.52 10.42 -50.37
C THR A 296 -37.26 9.65 -50.75
N LYS A 297 -36.75 8.76 -49.87
CA LYS A 297 -35.44 8.09 -50.07
C LYS A 297 -35.58 6.63 -50.47
N ASN A 298 -36.62 5.95 -49.98
CA ASN A 298 -36.84 4.54 -50.27
C ASN A 298 -37.90 4.32 -51.36
N SER A 299 -38.51 5.39 -51.87
CA SER A 299 -39.57 5.35 -52.90
C SER A 299 -40.69 4.36 -52.57
N LYS A 300 -41.07 4.28 -51.28
CA LYS A 300 -42.23 3.51 -50.83
C LYS A 300 -43.38 4.46 -50.54
N HIS A 301 -44.53 4.19 -51.13
CA HIS A 301 -45.70 5.06 -51.08
C HIS A 301 -46.84 4.45 -50.26
N GLY A 302 -47.01 3.12 -50.25
CA GLY A 302 -48.05 2.43 -49.47
C GLY A 302 -47.72 2.28 -47.97
N GLU A 303 -46.50 1.85 -47.65
CA GLU A 303 -46.04 1.64 -46.26
C GLU A 303 -46.15 2.90 -45.36
N PRO A 304 -45.71 4.12 -45.78
CA PRO A 304 -45.90 5.31 -44.95
C PRO A 304 -47.36 5.70 -44.75
N ILE A 305 -48.27 5.41 -45.70
CA ILE A 305 -49.71 5.65 -45.56
C ILE A 305 -50.28 4.76 -44.46
N SER A 306 -49.93 3.46 -44.47
CA SER A 306 -50.32 2.51 -43.42
C SER A 306 -49.91 3.01 -42.03
N ILE A 307 -48.63 3.37 -41.86
CA ILE A 307 -48.10 3.85 -40.58
C ILE A 307 -48.82 5.12 -40.13
N LEU A 308 -49.01 6.09 -41.02
CA LEU A 308 -49.67 7.36 -40.68
C LEU A 308 -51.15 7.18 -40.33
N LYS A 309 -51.89 6.32 -41.05
CA LYS A 309 -53.31 6.04 -40.75
C LYS A 309 -53.45 5.36 -39.39
N VAL A 310 -52.65 4.34 -39.12
CA VAL A 310 -52.67 3.63 -37.83
C VAL A 310 -52.28 4.57 -36.69
N PHE A 311 -51.26 5.41 -36.87
CA PHE A 311 -50.83 6.36 -35.85
C PHE A 311 -51.86 7.47 -35.60
N LEU A 312 -52.39 8.11 -36.65
CA LEU A 312 -53.36 9.22 -36.50
C LEU A 312 -54.69 8.77 -35.89
N ASN A 313 -55.13 7.54 -36.15
CA ASN A 313 -56.40 7.01 -35.65
C ASN A 313 -56.31 6.54 -34.19
N ASN A 314 -55.15 6.03 -33.76
CA ASN A 314 -55.00 5.35 -32.47
C ASN A 314 -54.16 6.12 -31.44
N TYR A 315 -53.38 7.12 -31.86
CA TYR A 315 -52.57 7.93 -30.93
C TYR A 315 -53.41 9.03 -30.25
N SER A 316 -53.32 9.10 -28.92
CA SER A 316 -54.00 10.14 -28.12
C SER A 316 -53.22 11.46 -28.13
N PHE A 317 -53.51 12.33 -29.09
CA PHE A 317 -52.90 13.67 -29.16
C PHE A 317 -53.35 14.56 -28.00
N ASN A 318 -52.41 15.28 -27.37
CA ASN A 318 -52.76 16.31 -26.39
C ASN A 318 -53.31 17.57 -27.08
N GLU A 319 -54.63 17.60 -27.28
CA GLU A 319 -55.35 18.68 -27.98
C GLU A 319 -55.28 20.04 -27.26
N HIS A 320 -54.87 20.07 -25.99
CA HIS A 320 -54.76 21.30 -25.20
C HIS A 320 -53.44 22.04 -25.44
N HIS A 321 -52.46 21.41 -26.10
CA HIS A 321 -51.18 22.03 -26.39
C HIS A 321 -51.09 22.43 -27.86
N GLU A 322 -51.03 23.74 -28.13
CA GLU A 322 -51.09 24.32 -29.48
C GLU A 322 -50.07 23.69 -30.44
N GLU A 323 -48.88 23.38 -29.95
CA GLU A 323 -47.81 22.80 -30.77
C GLU A 323 -48.06 21.35 -31.17
N VAL A 324 -48.67 20.54 -30.29
CA VAL A 324 -49.05 19.15 -30.61
C VAL A 324 -50.15 19.15 -31.67
N VAL A 325 -51.09 20.10 -31.57
CA VAL A 325 -52.13 20.33 -32.58
C VAL A 325 -51.52 20.73 -33.93
N LYS A 326 -50.49 21.60 -33.94
CA LYS A 326 -49.76 21.99 -35.16
C LYS A 326 -49.06 20.79 -35.82
N LEU A 327 -48.38 19.94 -35.04
CA LEU A 327 -47.73 18.73 -35.56
C LEU A 327 -48.73 17.71 -36.10
N LYS A 328 -49.86 17.53 -35.42
CA LYS A 328 -50.96 16.67 -35.90
C LYS A 328 -51.45 17.13 -37.28
N LYS A 329 -51.65 18.44 -37.47
CA LYS A 329 -52.02 19.01 -38.78
C LYS A 329 -50.94 18.75 -39.85
N GLN A 330 -49.66 18.82 -39.49
CA GLN A 330 -48.56 18.50 -40.41
C GLN A 330 -48.53 17.02 -40.80
N LEU A 331 -48.79 16.09 -39.87
CA LEU A 331 -48.93 14.67 -40.18
C LEU A 331 -50.13 14.39 -41.11
N ILE A 332 -51.27 15.05 -40.88
CA ILE A 332 -52.44 14.94 -41.75
C ILE A 332 -52.11 15.46 -43.16
N ASN A 333 -51.41 16.58 -43.26
CA ASN A 333 -50.99 17.11 -44.55
C ASN A 333 -50.04 16.15 -45.28
N LEU A 334 -49.06 15.58 -44.56
CA LEU A 334 -48.16 14.57 -45.12
C LEU A 334 -48.93 13.34 -45.62
N LEU A 335 -49.88 12.83 -44.84
CA LEU A 335 -50.75 11.74 -45.25
C LEU A 335 -51.53 12.08 -46.53
N ASN A 336 -52.11 13.26 -46.61
CA ASN A 336 -52.90 13.68 -47.78
C ASN A 336 -52.04 13.78 -49.05
N VAL A 337 -50.82 14.30 -48.95
CA VAL A 337 -49.88 14.38 -50.07
C VAL A 337 -49.50 12.99 -50.56
N ILE A 338 -49.03 12.11 -49.66
CA ILE A 338 -48.58 10.76 -50.03
C ILE A 338 -49.76 9.93 -50.56
N THR A 339 -50.95 10.05 -49.95
CA THR A 339 -52.16 9.35 -50.41
C THR A 339 -52.57 9.79 -51.80
N LYS A 340 -52.58 11.11 -52.07
CA LYS A 340 -52.88 11.64 -53.41
C LYS A 340 -51.91 11.07 -54.44
N ASP A 341 -50.61 11.11 -54.17
CA ASP A 341 -49.62 10.58 -55.09
C ASP A 341 -49.77 9.06 -55.31
N ASN A 342 -50.05 8.30 -54.25
CA ASN A 342 -50.28 6.86 -54.37
C ASN A 342 -51.58 6.55 -55.14
N ASP A 343 -52.65 7.30 -54.93
CA ASP A 343 -53.95 7.08 -55.58
C ASP A 343 -53.93 7.43 -57.08
N PHE A 344 -53.09 8.38 -57.51
CA PHE A 344 -53.04 8.86 -58.90
C PHE A 344 -51.80 8.38 -59.70
N ILE A 345 -50.72 7.97 -59.05
CA ILE A 345 -49.43 7.68 -59.70
C ILE A 345 -48.93 6.26 -59.39
N TYR A 346 -48.78 5.91 -58.11
CA TYR A 346 -47.97 4.74 -57.70
C TYR A 346 -48.76 3.46 -57.42
N HIS A 347 -50.00 3.58 -56.95
CA HIS A 347 -50.94 2.50 -56.66
C HIS A 347 -50.37 1.34 -55.79
N GLU A 348 -49.51 1.65 -54.82
CA GLU A 348 -48.99 0.65 -53.89
C GLU A 348 -50.06 0.20 -52.87
N GLU A 349 -49.98 -1.06 -52.44
CA GLU A 349 -50.87 -1.62 -51.42
C GLU A 349 -50.68 -0.94 -50.06
N VAL A 350 -51.80 -0.69 -49.37
CA VAL A 350 -51.84 -0.08 -48.04
C VAL A 350 -52.41 -1.09 -47.05
N ASP A 351 -51.57 -1.59 -46.15
CA ASP A 351 -51.98 -2.46 -45.05
C ASP A 351 -52.67 -1.63 -43.94
N THR A 352 -53.90 -1.99 -43.59
CA THR A 352 -54.67 -1.37 -42.51
C THR A 352 -55.09 -2.38 -41.43
N SER A 353 -54.51 -3.58 -41.43
CA SER A 353 -54.92 -4.68 -40.56
C SER A 353 -54.47 -4.52 -39.10
N THR A 354 -53.49 -3.66 -38.83
CA THR A 354 -52.91 -3.47 -37.49
C THR A 354 -53.51 -2.26 -36.78
N GLU A 355 -54.11 -2.45 -35.61
CA GLU A 355 -54.65 -1.35 -34.78
C GLU A 355 -53.62 -0.79 -33.78
N ASP A 356 -52.60 -1.58 -33.42
CA ASP A 356 -51.57 -1.18 -32.45
C ASP A 356 -50.44 -0.37 -33.13
N TYR A 357 -50.52 0.95 -33.04
CA TYR A 357 -49.50 1.85 -33.58
C TYR A 357 -48.12 1.66 -32.92
N GLN A 358 -48.06 1.19 -31.67
CA GLN A 358 -46.82 1.11 -30.92
C GLN A 358 -45.96 -0.05 -31.43
N GLN A 359 -46.55 -1.23 -31.65
CA GLN A 359 -45.85 -2.37 -32.26
C GLN A 359 -45.32 -2.05 -33.68
N VAL A 360 -46.10 -1.30 -34.46
CA VAL A 360 -45.68 -0.86 -35.80
C VAL A 360 -44.46 0.06 -35.71
N ILE A 361 -44.45 1.01 -34.78
CA ILE A 361 -43.30 1.92 -34.61
C ILE A 361 -42.07 1.18 -34.09
N GLU A 362 -42.23 0.34 -33.07
CA GLU A 362 -41.14 -0.43 -32.44
C GLU A 362 -40.44 -1.38 -33.42
N SER A 363 -41.21 -2.00 -34.33
CA SER A 363 -40.65 -2.90 -35.35
C SER A 363 -39.97 -2.18 -36.52
N LYS A 364 -40.22 -0.88 -36.71
CA LYS A 364 -39.79 -0.11 -37.90
C LYS A 364 -38.73 0.95 -37.61
N ILE A 365 -38.67 1.50 -36.40
CA ILE A 365 -37.73 2.57 -36.02
C ILE A 365 -36.74 2.06 -34.98
N THR A 366 -35.46 1.97 -35.34
CA THR A 366 -34.40 1.61 -34.39
C THR A 366 -33.88 2.84 -33.66
N PRO A 367 -33.80 2.86 -32.32
CA PRO A 367 -33.33 4.03 -31.58
C PRO A 367 -31.82 4.25 -31.79
N LEU A 368 -31.40 5.51 -31.83
CA LEU A 368 -29.99 5.89 -31.95
C LEU A 368 -29.64 7.04 -31.01
N ASN A 369 -28.73 6.80 -30.07
CA ASN A 369 -28.05 7.85 -29.31
C ASN A 369 -26.79 8.29 -30.07
N SER A 370 -26.70 9.59 -30.41
CA SER A 370 -25.57 10.15 -31.17
C SER A 370 -24.66 11.04 -30.34
N ASN A 371 -24.97 11.23 -29.05
CA ASN A 371 -24.16 12.04 -28.18
C ASN A 371 -22.85 11.33 -27.82
N LYS A 372 -21.78 12.11 -27.84
CA LYS A 372 -20.48 11.72 -27.30
C LYS A 372 -20.03 12.78 -26.33
N PHE A 373 -19.45 12.36 -25.22
CA PHE A 373 -18.80 13.25 -24.26
C PHE A 373 -17.39 12.73 -23.95
N VAL A 374 -16.53 13.67 -23.60
CA VAL A 374 -15.16 13.39 -23.16
C VAL A 374 -15.23 13.06 -21.68
N LYS A 375 -14.48 12.05 -21.24
CA LYS A 375 -14.42 11.65 -19.83
C LYS A 375 -13.75 12.74 -19.00
N LEU A 376 -14.24 13.00 -17.79
CA LEU A 376 -13.69 14.08 -16.95
C LEU A 376 -12.22 13.80 -16.58
N GLU A 377 -11.88 12.53 -16.47
CA GLU A 377 -10.52 12.03 -16.25
C GLU A 377 -9.56 12.46 -17.35
N GLU A 378 -10.03 12.59 -18.60
CA GLU A 378 -9.20 13.09 -19.71
C GLU A 378 -8.90 14.59 -19.56
N ASN A 379 -9.82 15.36 -18.99
CA ASN A 379 -9.54 16.76 -18.62
C ASN A 379 -8.56 16.83 -17.44
N LEU A 380 -8.67 15.90 -16.48
CA LEU A 380 -7.73 15.82 -15.36
C LEU A 380 -6.29 15.48 -15.82
N LYS A 381 -6.13 14.71 -16.91
CA LYS A 381 -4.81 14.41 -17.49
C LYS A 381 -4.07 15.65 -17.99
N GLN A 382 -4.78 16.69 -18.45
CA GLN A 382 -4.13 17.94 -18.88
C GLN A 382 -3.32 18.58 -17.74
N PHE A 383 -3.79 18.46 -16.49
CA PHE A 383 -3.03 18.92 -15.33
C PHE A 383 -1.82 18.05 -15.00
N SER A 384 -1.86 16.75 -15.33
CA SER A 384 -0.69 15.87 -15.20
C SER A 384 0.42 16.20 -16.19
N GLU A 385 0.08 16.89 -17.28
CA GLU A 385 1.04 17.35 -18.29
C GLU A 385 1.55 18.78 -18.01
N ASP A 386 1.02 19.48 -16.99
CA ASP A 386 1.47 20.82 -16.58
C ASP A 386 2.67 20.72 -15.60
N PRO A 387 3.91 20.99 -16.05
CA PRO A 387 5.09 20.85 -15.20
C PRO A 387 5.15 21.88 -14.07
N ASP A 388 4.58 23.08 -14.25
CA ASP A 388 4.59 24.11 -13.20
C ASP A 388 3.62 23.75 -12.07
N LEU A 389 2.43 23.25 -12.42
CA LEU A 389 1.48 22.75 -11.42
C LEU A 389 2.03 21.54 -10.67
N ASN A 390 2.60 20.57 -11.37
CA ASN A 390 3.18 19.38 -10.74
C ASN A 390 4.36 19.74 -9.83
N SER A 391 5.26 20.64 -10.26
CA SER A 391 6.33 21.13 -9.39
C SER A 391 5.81 21.80 -8.12
N LYS A 392 4.71 22.56 -8.21
CA LYS A 392 4.06 23.17 -7.03
C LYS A 392 3.42 22.11 -6.12
N ILE A 393 2.76 21.10 -6.67
CA ILE A 393 2.17 19.98 -5.91
C ILE A 393 3.27 19.18 -5.21
N ASP A 394 4.37 18.91 -5.92
CA ASP A 394 5.51 18.21 -5.35
C ASP A 394 6.13 19.00 -4.22
N LYS A 395 6.29 20.33 -4.36
CA LYS A 395 6.70 21.20 -3.23
C LYS A 395 5.71 21.17 -2.07
N MET A 396 4.40 21.27 -2.34
CA MET A 396 3.34 21.21 -1.31
C MET A 396 3.42 19.95 -0.46
N PHE A 397 3.75 18.82 -1.09
CA PHE A 397 3.63 17.50 -0.50
C PHE A 397 4.96 16.73 -0.50
N HIS A 398 6.13 17.39 -0.60
CA HIS A 398 7.43 16.71 -0.81
C HIS A 398 7.83 15.77 0.33
N HIS A 399 7.26 15.95 1.52
CA HIS A 399 7.55 15.09 2.67
C HIS A 399 6.41 14.11 2.94
N ILE A 400 5.29 14.20 2.22
CA ILE A 400 4.22 13.20 2.26
C ILE A 400 4.50 12.23 1.12
N LEU A 401 5.17 11.13 1.45
CA LEU A 401 5.50 10.09 0.47
C LEU A 401 4.24 9.38 -0.01
N ASN A 402 4.24 8.94 -1.27
CA ASN A 402 3.17 8.10 -1.78
C ASN A 402 3.13 6.79 -0.98
N LEU A 403 1.95 6.26 -0.66
CA LEU A 403 1.80 4.94 -0.04
C LEU A 403 2.62 3.88 -0.80
N LYS A 404 2.57 3.93 -2.14
CA LYS A 404 3.34 3.04 -3.01
C LYS A 404 4.84 3.19 -2.80
N THR A 405 5.34 4.39 -2.54
CA THR A 405 6.77 4.63 -2.25
C THR A 405 7.15 4.05 -0.88
N LEU A 406 6.30 4.19 0.14
CA LEU A 406 6.52 3.60 1.46
C LEU A 406 6.48 2.07 1.43
N GLU A 407 5.56 1.48 0.67
CA GLU A 407 5.53 0.04 0.44
C GLU A 407 6.82 -0.45 -0.23
N LEU A 408 7.32 0.28 -1.22
CA LEU A 408 8.59 -0.06 -1.89
C LEU A 408 9.80 0.18 -0.99
N GLU A 409 9.78 1.18 -0.11
CA GLU A 409 10.82 1.40 0.90
C GLU A 409 10.86 0.26 1.93
N SER A 410 9.71 -0.32 2.28
CA SER A 410 9.66 -1.50 3.16
C SER A 410 10.42 -2.70 2.58
N ILE A 411 10.48 -2.82 1.25
CA ILE A 411 11.30 -3.84 0.57
C ILE A 411 12.77 -3.56 0.82
N PHE A 412 13.23 -2.30 0.72
CA PHE A 412 14.61 -1.94 1.05
C PHE A 412 14.95 -2.27 2.51
N THR A 413 14.04 -1.96 3.45
CA THR A 413 14.25 -2.30 4.87
C THR A 413 14.39 -3.81 5.06
N ALA A 414 13.53 -4.61 4.44
CA ALA A 414 13.59 -6.06 4.52
C ALA A 414 14.91 -6.64 3.93
N GLU A 415 15.30 -6.20 2.72
CA GLU A 415 16.55 -6.66 2.08
C GLU A 415 17.79 -6.23 2.90
N LYS A 416 17.76 -5.04 3.51
CA LYS A 416 18.81 -4.57 4.43
C LYS A 416 18.88 -5.43 5.69
N GLU A 417 17.74 -5.76 6.30
CA GLU A 417 17.69 -6.63 7.48
C GLU A 417 18.22 -8.03 7.16
N ASP A 418 17.81 -8.62 6.04
CA ASP A 418 18.29 -9.93 5.59
C ASP A 418 19.81 -9.91 5.33
N PHE A 419 20.32 -8.89 4.65
CA PHE A 419 21.76 -8.71 4.45
C PHE A 419 22.52 -8.64 5.78
N LEU A 420 22.07 -7.79 6.71
CA LEU A 420 22.70 -7.62 8.02
C LEU A 420 22.67 -8.90 8.84
N LYS A 421 21.57 -9.66 8.76
CA LYS A 421 21.43 -10.96 9.41
C LYS A 421 22.44 -11.97 8.88
N VAL A 422 22.54 -12.12 7.56
CA VAL A 422 23.51 -13.04 6.93
C VAL A 422 24.95 -12.69 7.33
N GLN A 423 25.34 -11.41 7.31
CA GLN A 423 26.67 -11.00 7.73
C GLN A 423 26.93 -11.27 9.21
N THR A 424 25.93 -11.01 10.07
CA THR A 424 26.04 -11.27 11.51
C THR A 424 26.18 -12.77 11.81
N GLU A 425 25.38 -13.62 11.15
CA GLU A 425 25.44 -15.07 11.28
C GLU A 425 26.80 -15.64 10.80
N ASN A 426 27.34 -15.12 9.69
CA ASN A 426 28.66 -15.49 9.21
C ASN A 426 29.75 -15.17 10.25
N ILE A 427 29.75 -13.95 10.82
CA ILE A 427 30.73 -13.56 11.86
C ILE A 427 30.66 -14.51 13.05
N LEU A 428 29.45 -14.80 13.54
CA LEU A 428 29.26 -15.64 14.72
C LEU A 428 29.72 -17.08 14.46
N THR A 429 29.40 -17.62 13.29
CA THR A 429 29.79 -18.98 12.88
C THR A 429 31.31 -19.10 12.77
N GLU A 430 31.97 -18.18 12.07
CA GLU A 430 33.43 -18.22 11.88
C GLU A 430 34.19 -18.00 13.20
N ASN A 431 33.64 -17.18 14.12
CA ASN A 431 34.19 -17.04 15.46
C ASN A 431 34.02 -18.32 16.29
N MET A 432 32.89 -19.02 16.15
CA MET A 432 32.66 -20.31 16.81
C MET A 432 33.62 -21.38 16.29
N GLU A 433 33.84 -21.44 14.97
CA GLU A 433 34.83 -22.33 14.35
C GLU A 433 36.24 -22.06 14.89
N LEU A 434 36.61 -20.79 15.03
CA LEU A 434 37.91 -20.38 15.58
C LEU A 434 38.08 -20.83 17.03
N VAL A 435 37.08 -20.61 17.89
CA VAL A 435 37.09 -21.10 19.29
C VAL A 435 37.20 -22.63 19.33
N THR A 436 36.42 -23.32 18.50
CA THR A 436 36.44 -24.79 18.42
C THR A 436 37.80 -25.31 17.97
N LEU A 437 38.46 -24.64 17.03
CA LEU A 437 39.82 -24.97 16.57
C LEU A 437 40.86 -24.79 17.68
N ILE A 438 40.74 -23.75 18.49
CA ILE A 438 41.61 -23.51 19.65
C ILE A 438 41.41 -24.61 20.69
N ASP A 439 40.16 -24.93 21.02
CA ASP A 439 39.80 -25.89 22.06
C ASP A 439 40.14 -27.34 21.66
N TYR A 440 39.76 -27.75 20.45
CA TYR A 440 39.98 -29.12 19.95
C TYR A 440 41.47 -29.47 19.89
N ASN A 441 42.29 -28.52 19.43
CA ASN A 441 43.74 -28.70 19.35
C ASN A 441 44.46 -28.38 20.66
N GLN A 442 43.73 -27.96 21.69
CA GLN A 442 44.27 -27.54 22.99
C GLN A 442 45.40 -26.50 22.83
N LEU A 443 45.27 -25.57 21.89
CA LEU A 443 46.35 -24.65 21.54
C LEU A 443 46.83 -23.80 22.72
N GLU A 444 45.90 -23.38 23.58
CA GLU A 444 46.23 -22.62 24.78
C GLU A 444 47.10 -23.41 25.76
N SER A 445 46.87 -24.73 25.88
CA SER A 445 47.66 -25.60 26.76
C SER A 445 49.04 -25.92 26.16
N LEU A 446 49.13 -26.05 24.83
CA LEU A 446 50.39 -26.23 24.10
C LEU A 446 51.27 -24.98 24.11
N CYS A 447 50.67 -23.79 24.21
CA CYS A 447 51.33 -22.49 24.15
C CYS A 447 51.64 -21.86 25.53
N CYS A 448 51.19 -22.46 26.64
CA CYS A 448 51.51 -21.96 27.98
C CYS A 448 52.95 -22.29 28.38
N GLU A 449 53.77 -21.26 28.63
CA GLU A 449 55.15 -21.37 29.14
C GLU A 449 55.24 -21.96 30.56
N ASN A 450 54.11 -22.08 31.26
CA ASN A 450 54.01 -22.70 32.58
C ASN A 450 53.55 -24.16 32.54
N ASN A 451 53.48 -24.78 31.36
CA ASN A 451 53.55 -26.24 31.28
C ASN A 451 55.03 -26.60 31.16
N PRO A 452 55.71 -27.03 32.25
CA PRO A 452 56.89 -27.83 32.04
C PRO A 452 56.40 -29.00 31.19
N ILE A 453 57.00 -29.14 30.00
CA ILE A 453 57.19 -30.47 29.45
C ILE A 453 57.62 -31.30 30.64
N ILE A 454 56.90 -32.40 30.88
CA ILE A 454 57.16 -33.38 31.92
C ILE A 454 58.54 -33.99 31.59
N GLU A 455 59.59 -33.22 31.80
CA GLU A 455 60.87 -33.66 32.30
C GLU A 455 60.64 -33.99 33.77
N ASP A 456 61.37 -34.99 34.23
CA ASP A 456 61.17 -35.77 35.45
C ASP A 456 61.39 -34.99 36.78
N GLY A 457 60.92 -33.75 36.86
CA GLY A 457 61.00 -32.86 38.02
C GLY A 457 59.64 -32.65 38.66
N ASP A 458 59.61 -32.70 40.00
CA ASP A 458 58.45 -32.67 40.88
C ASP A 458 57.20 -31.90 40.39
N LEU A 459 56.00 -32.54 40.49
CA LEU A 459 54.72 -31.84 40.36
C LEU A 459 54.73 -30.64 41.32
N ASP A 460 54.51 -29.44 40.79
CA ASP A 460 54.26 -28.27 41.64
C ASP A 460 52.83 -28.35 42.21
N LEU A 461 52.66 -29.23 43.20
CA LEU A 461 51.42 -29.45 43.94
C LEU A 461 50.92 -28.15 44.58
N ALA A 462 51.82 -27.19 44.86
CA ALA A 462 51.45 -25.89 45.39
C ALA A 462 50.73 -25.04 44.34
N SER A 463 51.19 -25.08 43.08
CA SER A 463 50.51 -24.41 41.96
C SER A 463 49.13 -24.99 41.69
N MET A 464 48.99 -26.32 41.68
CA MET A 464 47.69 -26.99 41.48
C MET A 464 46.70 -26.67 42.60
N HIS A 465 47.17 -26.71 43.86
CA HIS A 465 46.37 -26.30 45.02
C HIS A 465 45.91 -24.85 44.90
N LYS A 466 46.85 -23.94 44.57
CA LYS A 466 46.59 -22.50 44.45
C LYS A 466 45.61 -22.18 43.32
N ALA A 467 45.66 -22.90 42.20
CA ALA A 467 44.71 -22.74 41.09
C ALA A 467 43.26 -22.99 41.52
N ILE A 468 43.03 -23.96 42.41
CA ILE A 468 41.69 -24.22 42.97
C ILE A 468 41.36 -23.24 44.09
N GLU A 469 42.30 -22.95 45.00
CA GLU A 469 42.08 -22.11 46.17
C GLU A 469 41.73 -20.65 45.81
N THR A 470 42.37 -20.13 44.76
CA THR A 470 42.18 -18.75 44.26
C THR A 470 40.95 -18.59 43.37
N SER A 471 40.35 -19.70 42.90
CA SER A 471 39.14 -19.67 42.08
C SER A 471 37.92 -19.24 42.90
N LYS A 472 37.09 -18.37 42.31
CA LYS A 472 35.78 -17.99 42.88
C LYS A 472 34.78 -19.16 42.89
N TYR A 473 35.07 -20.23 42.15
CA TYR A 473 34.24 -21.42 41.99
C TYR A 473 34.70 -22.60 42.84
N LYS A 474 35.67 -22.37 43.75
CA LYS A 474 36.23 -23.41 44.64
C LYS A 474 35.17 -24.15 45.44
N ASP A 475 34.12 -23.45 45.88
CA ASP A 475 33.02 -24.02 46.66
C ASP A 475 31.89 -24.51 45.75
N ILE A 476 32.12 -25.62 45.06
CA ILE A 476 31.16 -26.28 44.15
C ILE A 476 29.74 -26.40 44.76
N PRO A 477 29.54 -26.75 46.06
CA PRO A 477 28.21 -26.79 46.66
C PRO A 477 27.51 -25.43 46.76
N VAL A 478 28.27 -24.34 46.94
CA VAL A 478 27.73 -22.97 47.00
C VAL A 478 27.34 -22.51 45.61
N ILE A 479 28.18 -22.77 44.60
CA ILE A 479 27.89 -22.46 43.19
C ILE A 479 26.66 -23.24 42.72
N ARG A 480 26.52 -24.51 43.10
CA ARG A 480 25.32 -25.31 42.78
C ARG A 480 24.04 -24.67 43.33
N LYS A 481 24.04 -24.23 44.59
CA LYS A 481 22.90 -23.51 45.19
C LYS A 481 22.58 -22.21 44.46
N GLN A 482 23.60 -21.49 43.99
CA GLN A 482 23.42 -20.25 43.22
C GLN A 482 22.77 -20.51 41.86
N VAL A 483 23.25 -21.51 41.12
CA VAL A 483 22.66 -21.90 39.82
C VAL A 483 21.25 -22.44 40.01
N ASP A 484 21.02 -23.28 41.03
CA ASP A 484 19.68 -23.80 41.37
C ASP A 484 18.68 -22.66 41.66
N TYR A 485 19.12 -21.60 42.34
CA TYR A 485 18.30 -20.41 42.60
C TYR A 485 17.98 -19.61 41.32
N LEU A 486 18.97 -19.35 40.47
CA LEU A 486 18.76 -18.66 39.18
C LEU A 486 17.80 -19.45 38.29
N ARG A 487 17.97 -20.77 38.23
CA ARG A 487 17.08 -21.69 37.52
C ARG A 487 15.64 -21.59 38.02
N GLN A 488 15.42 -21.71 39.33
CA GLN A 488 14.07 -21.63 39.91
C GLN A 488 13.39 -20.30 39.57
N LYS A 489 14.13 -19.20 39.67
CA LYS A 489 13.63 -17.87 39.34
C LYS A 489 13.29 -17.71 37.85
N ALA A 490 14.12 -18.24 36.95
CA ALA A 490 13.86 -18.22 35.51
C ALA A 490 12.61 -19.03 35.16
N VAL A 491 12.46 -20.24 35.71
CA VAL A 491 11.28 -21.11 35.52
C VAL A 491 10.00 -20.44 36.00
N GLU A 492 10.03 -19.77 37.15
CA GLU A 492 8.88 -19.03 37.67
C GLU A 492 8.44 -17.91 36.71
N MET A 493 9.40 -17.14 36.18
CA MET A 493 9.14 -16.02 35.28
C MET A 493 8.63 -16.46 33.89
N THR A 494 9.07 -17.62 33.40
CA THR A 494 8.66 -18.15 32.07
C THR A 494 7.45 -19.09 32.14
N SER A 495 6.83 -19.26 33.32
CA SER A 495 5.76 -20.25 33.56
C SER A 495 4.44 -19.97 32.81
N LYS A 496 4.24 -18.75 32.31
CA LYS A 496 3.00 -18.31 31.63
C LYS A 496 3.20 -18.03 30.14
N ALA A 497 4.04 -18.81 29.45
CA ALA A 497 4.30 -18.65 28.03
C ALA A 497 3.03 -18.93 27.19
N THR A 498 2.68 -18.02 26.29
CA THR A 498 1.49 -18.08 25.40
C THR A 498 1.81 -17.79 23.93
N THR A 499 2.93 -17.12 23.63
CA THR A 499 3.37 -16.79 22.26
C THR A 499 4.56 -17.65 21.82
N ASP A 500 4.77 -17.81 20.51
CA ASP A 500 5.85 -18.65 19.96
C ASP A 500 7.26 -18.25 20.46
N ASN A 501 7.50 -16.95 20.62
CA ASN A 501 8.76 -16.43 21.19
C ASN A 501 8.92 -16.79 22.67
N GLN A 502 7.82 -16.77 23.43
CA GLN A 502 7.81 -17.18 24.84
C GLN A 502 8.04 -18.70 24.97
N ILE A 503 7.50 -19.51 24.06
CA ILE A 503 7.70 -20.97 23.99
C ILE A 503 9.16 -21.30 23.60
N ALA A 504 9.74 -20.57 22.65
CA ALA A 504 11.15 -20.73 22.27
C ALA A 504 12.11 -20.41 23.43
N LEU A 505 11.82 -19.37 24.22
CA LEU A 505 12.56 -19.05 25.44
C LEU A 505 12.42 -20.16 26.51
N GLN A 506 11.22 -20.72 26.66
CA GLN A 506 10.98 -21.85 27.56
C GLN A 506 11.76 -23.12 27.14
N ASN A 507 11.83 -23.39 25.83
CA ASN A 507 12.61 -24.52 25.31
C ASN A 507 14.12 -24.30 25.48
N SER A 508 14.61 -23.08 25.25
CA SER A 508 16.00 -22.71 25.53
C SER A 508 16.35 -22.92 27.01
N LEU A 509 15.45 -22.53 27.93
CA LEU A 509 15.61 -22.74 29.37
C LEU A 509 15.64 -24.24 29.72
N ASN A 510 14.78 -25.07 29.12
CA ASN A 510 14.80 -26.53 29.36
C ASN A 510 16.14 -27.17 28.95
N ASN A 511 16.70 -26.74 27.81
CA ASN A 511 18.01 -27.21 27.36
C ASN A 511 19.14 -26.74 28.29
N ALA A 512 19.07 -25.51 28.79
CA ALA A 512 20.02 -24.98 29.78
C ALA A 512 19.98 -25.81 31.08
N ILE A 513 18.78 -26.20 31.55
CA ILE A 513 18.62 -27.04 32.75
C ILE A 513 19.28 -28.40 32.59
N GLU A 514 19.16 -29.02 31.41
CA GLU A 514 19.83 -30.30 31.13
C GLU A 514 21.36 -30.16 31.13
N ASN A 515 21.86 -29.07 30.54
CA ASN A 515 23.29 -28.77 30.51
C ASN A 515 23.87 -28.44 31.90
N ASP A 516 23.10 -27.74 32.76
CA ASP A 516 23.48 -27.48 34.14
C ASP A 516 23.67 -28.78 34.93
N ASN A 517 22.77 -29.76 34.75
CA ASN A 517 22.90 -31.05 35.42
C ASN A 517 24.16 -31.80 34.97
N LYS A 518 24.46 -31.81 33.66
CA LYS A 518 25.68 -32.42 33.11
C LYS A 518 26.95 -31.75 33.63
N LEU A 519 26.94 -30.42 33.77
CA LEU A 519 28.04 -29.65 34.33
C LEU A 519 28.43 -30.10 35.74
N PHE A 520 27.44 -30.28 36.63
CA PHE A 520 27.70 -30.73 38.00
C PHE A 520 27.97 -32.23 38.12
N GLU A 521 27.48 -33.06 37.18
CA GLU A 521 27.81 -34.49 37.14
C GLU A 521 29.27 -34.73 36.74
N ASN A 522 29.79 -34.00 35.75
CA ASN A 522 31.18 -34.15 35.29
C ASN A 522 32.20 -33.86 36.40
N VAL A 523 31.97 -32.83 37.22
CA VAL A 523 32.85 -32.52 38.35
C VAL A 523 32.70 -33.49 39.50
N LYS A 524 31.49 -34.04 39.70
CA LYS A 524 31.23 -35.00 40.77
C LYS A 524 32.07 -36.27 40.61
N LEU A 525 32.40 -36.66 39.38
CA LEU A 525 33.26 -37.82 39.08
C LEU A 525 34.69 -37.66 39.62
N HIS A 526 35.19 -36.42 39.73
CA HIS A 526 36.55 -36.10 40.21
C HIS A 526 36.56 -35.44 41.59
N LYS A 527 35.44 -35.54 42.33
CA LYS A 527 35.25 -34.82 43.59
C LYS A 527 36.33 -35.13 44.62
N ASN A 528 36.70 -36.40 44.78
CA ASN A 528 37.64 -36.82 45.81
C ASN A 528 39.04 -36.26 45.56
N GLU A 529 39.46 -36.22 44.31
CA GLU A 529 40.74 -35.70 43.84
C GLU A 529 40.78 -34.17 43.91
N ILE A 530 39.68 -33.49 43.55
CA ILE A 530 39.53 -32.03 43.72
C ILE A 530 39.55 -31.65 45.22
N ASP A 531 38.87 -32.42 46.07
CA ASP A 531 38.88 -32.20 47.52
C ASP A 531 40.27 -32.47 48.14
N LEU A 532 41.04 -33.40 47.56
CA LEU A 532 42.45 -33.62 47.91
C LEU A 532 43.32 -32.43 47.47
N LEU A 533 43.14 -31.91 46.25
CA LEU A 533 43.83 -30.72 45.75
C LEU A 533 43.50 -29.45 46.56
N LYS A 534 42.33 -29.38 47.20
CA LYS A 534 41.96 -28.29 48.12
C LYS A 534 42.64 -28.36 49.48
N ASN A 535 43.18 -29.52 49.89
CA ASN A 535 43.82 -29.70 51.18
C ASN A 535 45.29 -30.04 50.99
N TYR A 536 46.12 -28.99 50.92
CA TYR A 536 47.54 -29.09 50.64
C TYR A 536 48.30 -30.01 51.59
N ASP A 537 47.98 -29.96 52.89
CA ASP A 537 48.63 -30.80 53.92
C ASP A 537 48.35 -32.30 53.72
N ASN A 538 47.13 -32.65 53.27
CA ASN A 538 46.78 -34.04 52.95
C ASN A 538 47.33 -34.48 51.59
N LEU A 539 47.35 -33.58 50.60
CA LEU A 539 47.92 -33.82 49.28
C LEU A 539 49.40 -34.17 49.36
N ILE A 540 50.18 -33.41 50.14
CA ILE A 540 51.61 -33.68 50.38
C ILE A 540 51.80 -35.04 51.03
N LYS A 541 51.05 -35.35 52.11
CA LYS A 541 51.18 -36.64 52.81
C LYS A 541 50.91 -37.83 51.90
N VAL A 542 49.89 -37.75 51.03
CA VAL A 542 49.59 -38.82 50.06
C VAL A 542 50.69 -38.90 48.99
N TYR A 543 51.14 -37.76 48.46
CA TYR A 543 52.21 -37.70 47.47
C TYR A 543 53.54 -38.24 47.99
N GLU A 544 53.97 -37.85 49.19
CA GLU A 544 55.19 -38.34 49.83
C GLU A 544 55.13 -39.84 50.14
N SER A 545 53.96 -40.34 50.56
CA SER A 545 53.76 -41.78 50.81
C SER A 545 53.87 -42.65 49.56
N LEU A 546 53.54 -42.09 48.39
CA LEU A 546 53.65 -42.75 47.09
C LEU A 546 55.05 -42.57 46.48
N LYS A 547 55.67 -41.39 46.65
CA LYS A 547 57.06 -41.09 46.23
C LYS A 547 58.08 -41.94 46.97
N GLN A 548 57.88 -42.22 48.27
CA GLN A 548 58.74 -43.13 49.03
C GLN A 548 58.65 -44.59 48.56
N LYS A 549 57.55 -44.99 47.91
CA LYS A 549 57.38 -46.34 47.36
C LYS A 549 58.01 -46.51 45.97
N SER A 550 58.22 -45.43 45.21
CA SER A 550 58.67 -45.50 43.81
C SER A 550 60.19 -45.44 43.60
N GLY A 551 60.98 -45.18 44.65
CA GLY A 551 62.45 -45.20 44.58
C GLY A 551 63.07 -44.02 43.84
N ASN A 552 64.06 -43.37 44.45
CA ASN A 552 64.76 -42.22 43.87
C ASN A 552 65.65 -42.65 42.69
N GLN A 553 65.44 -42.07 41.51
CA GLN A 553 66.44 -42.01 40.45
C GLN A 553 66.75 -40.54 40.15
N GLU A 554 68.03 -40.18 40.28
CA GLU A 554 68.60 -38.92 39.74
C GLU A 554 68.81 -39.09 38.23
N ILE A 555 68.45 -38.08 37.43
CA ILE A 555 68.70 -38.04 35.99
C ILE A 555 69.64 -36.88 35.65
N ASN A 556 70.59 -37.19 34.76
CA ASN A 556 71.70 -36.34 34.30
C ASN A 556 71.24 -35.12 33.49
N LEU A 557 71.88 -33.98 33.78
CA LEU A 557 71.87 -32.74 33.00
C LEU A 557 72.86 -32.83 31.82
N ILE A 558 72.35 -32.91 30.59
CA ILE A 558 73.06 -32.45 29.40
C ILE A 558 72.05 -31.72 28.50
N ASP A 559 72.32 -30.44 28.24
CA ASP A 559 71.57 -29.58 27.33
C ASP A 559 71.61 -30.13 25.89
N TYR A 560 70.47 -30.59 25.40
CA TYR A 560 70.16 -30.66 23.97
C TYR A 560 69.20 -29.52 23.64
N GLU A 561 69.50 -28.70 22.63
CA GLU A 561 68.54 -27.73 22.09
C GLU A 561 67.30 -28.49 21.60
N ASP A 562 66.18 -28.33 22.31
CA ASP A 562 64.92 -29.01 22.01
C ASP A 562 64.27 -28.42 20.73
N PRO A 563 64.19 -29.19 19.63
CA PRO A 563 63.61 -28.74 18.36
C PRO A 563 62.10 -28.42 18.46
N THR A 564 61.45 -28.71 19.59
CA THR A 564 60.02 -28.39 19.81
C THR A 564 59.77 -26.97 20.31
N LYS A 565 60.77 -26.28 20.88
CA LYS A 565 60.61 -24.90 21.40
C LYS A 565 60.30 -23.89 20.30
N ASP A 566 60.93 -24.03 19.13
CA ASP A 566 60.69 -23.16 17.98
C ASP A 566 59.25 -23.34 17.44
N ILE A 567 58.77 -24.60 17.37
CA ILE A 567 57.41 -24.93 16.95
C ILE A 567 56.37 -24.37 17.94
N ILE A 568 56.62 -24.46 19.25
CA ILE A 568 55.74 -23.89 20.28
C ILE A 568 55.70 -22.36 20.19
N SER A 569 56.83 -21.70 19.92
CA SER A 569 56.88 -20.25 19.69
C SER A 569 56.06 -19.84 18.46
N GLN A 570 56.16 -20.59 17.36
CA GLN A 570 55.36 -20.36 16.16
C GLN A 570 53.85 -20.58 16.41
N LEU A 571 53.48 -21.59 17.21
CA LEU A 571 52.08 -21.82 17.60
C LEU A 571 51.52 -20.66 18.46
N LYS A 572 52.32 -20.08 19.36
CA LYS A 572 51.93 -18.89 20.15
C LYS A 572 51.62 -17.70 19.26
N GLU A 573 52.48 -17.42 18.28
CA GLU A 573 52.28 -16.32 17.34
C GLU A 573 50.97 -16.49 16.55
N LYS A 574 50.70 -17.72 16.09
CA LYS A 574 49.48 -18.05 15.35
C LYS A 574 48.22 -17.96 16.23
N LEU A 575 48.32 -18.31 17.52
CA LEU A 575 47.23 -18.16 18.50
C LEU A 575 46.88 -16.68 18.74
N GLU A 576 47.88 -15.79 18.83
CA GLU A 576 47.63 -14.35 18.96
C GLU A 576 47.00 -13.77 17.68
N ILE A 577 47.36 -14.27 16.50
CA ILE A 577 46.70 -13.90 15.24
C ILE A 577 45.21 -14.31 15.26
N PHE A 578 44.87 -15.49 15.77
CA PHE A 578 43.47 -15.91 15.94
C PHE A 578 42.68 -15.02 16.91
N LYS A 579 43.28 -14.62 18.04
CA LYS A 579 42.64 -13.67 18.97
C LYS A 579 42.41 -12.31 18.31
N GLU A 580 43.36 -11.82 17.52
CA GLU A 580 43.23 -10.57 16.78
C GLU A 580 42.12 -10.64 15.72
N ILE A 581 42.03 -11.75 14.96
CA ILE A 581 40.94 -11.98 14.00
C ILE A 581 39.58 -11.93 14.71
N GLN A 582 39.46 -12.60 15.85
CA GLN A 582 38.22 -12.61 16.65
C GLN A 582 37.87 -11.21 17.17
N TYR A 583 38.87 -10.44 17.63
CA TYR A 583 38.69 -9.05 18.08
C TYR A 583 38.19 -8.15 16.95
N GLN A 584 38.84 -8.19 15.77
CA GLN A 584 38.45 -7.40 14.60
C GLN A 584 37.03 -7.73 14.12
N ARG A 585 36.66 -9.02 14.09
CA ARG A 585 35.29 -9.45 13.78
C ARG A 585 34.26 -8.94 14.78
N ASN A 586 34.58 -8.93 16.07
CA ASN A 586 33.70 -8.38 17.11
C ASN A 586 33.50 -6.86 16.97
N LEU A 587 34.51 -6.12 16.48
CA LEU A 587 34.36 -4.70 16.14
C LEU A 587 33.42 -4.49 14.95
N LEU A 588 33.55 -5.31 13.90
CA LEU A 588 32.65 -5.27 12.74
C LEU A 588 31.21 -5.61 13.15
N LEU A 589 31.01 -6.58 14.04
CA LEU A 589 29.69 -6.96 14.56
C LEU A 589 28.97 -5.80 15.28
N LYS A 590 29.71 -4.88 15.90
CA LYS A 590 29.12 -3.66 16.50
C LYS A 590 28.62 -2.67 15.44
N LYS A 591 29.24 -2.62 14.27
CA LYS A 591 28.82 -1.76 13.14
C LYS A 591 27.61 -2.31 12.40
N PHE A 592 27.49 -3.64 12.29
CA PHE A 592 26.33 -4.28 11.67
C PHE A 592 25.07 -4.29 12.57
N LYS A 593 25.21 -3.96 13.87
CA LYS A 593 24.07 -3.79 14.77
C LYS A 593 23.39 -2.42 14.57
N PRO A 594 22.04 -2.37 14.65
CA PRO A 594 21.23 -1.21 14.24
C PRO A 594 21.39 0.08 15.08
N ASN A 595 22.21 0.09 16.15
CA ASN A 595 22.31 1.22 17.08
C ASN A 595 23.50 2.16 16.82
N SER A 596 24.13 2.11 15.64
CA SER A 596 25.36 2.88 15.37
C SER A 596 25.25 4.01 14.34
N ALA A 597 24.11 4.16 13.66
CA ALA A 597 23.92 5.21 12.66
C ALA A 597 23.58 6.56 13.33
N THR A 598 24.18 7.64 12.83
CA THR A 598 23.78 8.99 13.21
C THR A 598 22.50 9.41 12.47
N GLN A 599 21.69 10.29 13.07
CA GLN A 599 20.44 10.77 12.44
C GLN A 599 20.66 11.39 11.05
N GLU A 600 21.82 12.00 10.79
CA GLU A 600 22.17 12.56 9.48
C GLU A 600 22.42 11.47 8.42
N GLU A 601 23.02 10.34 8.81
CA GLU A 601 23.27 9.20 7.93
C GLU A 601 21.98 8.45 7.58
N GLU A 602 21.07 8.32 8.55
CA GLU A 602 19.73 7.76 8.32
C GLU A 602 18.91 8.64 7.36
N LEU A 603 18.97 9.97 7.53
CA LEU A 603 18.26 10.90 6.65
C LEU A 603 18.81 10.87 5.22
N LYS A 604 20.13 10.74 5.07
CA LYS A 604 20.77 10.64 3.76
C LYS A 604 20.44 9.32 3.07
N GLU A 605 20.49 8.20 3.80
CA GLU A 605 20.08 6.88 3.28
C GLU A 605 18.62 6.89 2.83
N HIS A 606 17.72 7.46 3.65
CA HIS A 606 16.32 7.59 3.29
C HIS A 606 16.13 8.38 1.99
N ASN A 607 16.81 9.52 1.84
CA ASN A 607 16.71 10.33 0.62
C ASN A 607 17.26 9.61 -0.62
N ASP A 608 18.36 8.88 -0.49
CA ASP A 608 18.95 8.11 -1.59
C ASP A 608 18.03 6.96 -2.02
N VAL A 609 17.44 6.24 -1.06
CA VAL A 609 16.49 5.14 -1.31
C VAL A 609 15.22 5.65 -1.99
N VAL A 610 14.65 6.76 -1.49
CA VAL A 610 13.49 7.39 -2.12
C VAL A 610 13.80 7.81 -3.56
N LYS A 611 15.01 8.32 -3.83
CA LYS A 611 15.45 8.66 -5.20
C LYS A 611 15.49 7.42 -6.11
N ILE A 612 16.03 6.30 -5.63
CA ILE A 612 16.06 5.02 -6.37
C ILE A 612 14.62 4.55 -6.68
N ILE A 613 13.71 4.64 -5.72
CA ILE A 613 12.29 4.28 -5.89
C ILE A 613 11.59 5.16 -6.93
N LEU A 614 11.90 6.46 -6.96
CA LEU A 614 11.28 7.40 -7.90
C LEU A 614 11.75 7.18 -9.35
N GLU A 615 12.99 6.72 -9.54
CA GLU A 615 13.59 6.48 -10.87
C GLU A 615 13.15 5.14 -11.48
N ILE A 616 12.79 4.14 -10.67
CA ILE A 616 12.59 2.75 -11.11
C ILE A 616 11.16 2.28 -10.81
N LYS A 617 10.41 1.95 -11.88
CA LYS A 617 9.02 1.48 -11.79
C LYS A 617 8.87 -0.05 -11.69
N ASP A 618 9.91 -0.80 -12.02
CA ASP A 618 9.93 -2.27 -12.00
C ASP A 618 10.47 -2.78 -10.66
N THR A 619 9.68 -3.60 -9.97
CA THR A 619 9.98 -4.09 -8.62
C THR A 619 11.19 -5.02 -8.56
N GLU A 620 11.43 -5.83 -9.59
CA GLU A 620 12.59 -6.75 -9.61
C GLU A 620 13.89 -5.98 -9.86
N LEU A 621 13.84 -5.02 -10.79
CA LEU A 621 14.97 -4.11 -11.01
C LEU A 621 15.25 -3.23 -9.78
N LEU A 622 14.21 -2.85 -9.05
CA LEU A 622 14.32 -2.08 -7.82
C LEU A 622 15.03 -2.88 -6.72
N LYS A 623 14.66 -4.16 -6.52
CA LYS A 623 15.37 -5.05 -5.57
C LYS A 623 16.84 -5.19 -5.92
N GLN A 624 17.16 -5.39 -7.19
CA GLN A 624 18.55 -5.46 -7.63
C GLN A 624 19.31 -4.18 -7.27
N LYS A 625 18.70 -3.02 -7.49
CA LYS A 625 19.32 -1.72 -7.17
C LYS A 625 19.47 -1.46 -5.67
N PHE A 626 18.51 -1.91 -4.86
CA PHE A 626 18.66 -1.91 -3.41
C PHE A 626 19.84 -2.78 -2.97
N ASN A 627 19.96 -3.98 -3.53
CA ASN A 627 21.08 -4.87 -3.22
C ASN A 627 22.43 -4.31 -3.68
N GLU A 628 22.49 -3.63 -4.83
CA GLU A 628 23.68 -2.90 -5.27
C GLU A 628 24.04 -1.76 -4.29
N TYR A 629 23.06 -0.94 -3.88
CA TYR A 629 23.27 0.15 -2.93
C TYR A 629 23.72 -0.34 -1.55
N ILE A 630 23.08 -1.40 -1.02
CA ILE A 630 23.47 -2.04 0.25
C ILE A 630 24.90 -2.58 0.14
N SER A 631 25.22 -3.27 -0.96
CA SER A 631 26.55 -3.84 -1.18
C SER A 631 27.63 -2.75 -1.27
N GLU A 632 27.35 -1.63 -1.93
CA GLU A 632 28.27 -0.50 -2.01
C GLU A 632 28.50 0.13 -0.63
N LYS A 633 27.41 0.36 0.12
CA LYS A 633 27.44 0.96 1.46
C LYS A 633 28.26 0.15 2.47
N TYR A 634 28.14 -1.18 2.43
CA TYR A 634 28.86 -2.09 3.33
C TYR A 634 30.07 -2.77 2.67
N SER A 635 30.53 -2.27 1.53
CA SER A 635 31.60 -2.90 0.73
C SER A 635 32.93 -3.04 1.50
N PHE A 636 33.30 -2.01 2.26
CA PHE A 636 34.52 -2.01 3.07
C PHE A 636 34.47 -3.06 4.18
N GLU A 637 33.40 -3.08 4.97
CA GLU A 637 33.20 -4.05 6.05
C GLU A 637 33.12 -5.49 5.50
N THR A 638 32.41 -5.71 4.40
CA THR A 638 32.25 -7.04 3.78
C THR A 638 33.59 -7.54 3.20
N SER A 639 34.38 -6.65 2.60
CA SER A 639 35.73 -7.00 2.08
C SER A 639 36.69 -7.34 3.21
N THR A 640 36.64 -6.58 4.31
CA THR A 640 37.44 -6.83 5.51
C THR A 640 37.09 -8.19 6.12
N LEU A 641 35.81 -8.52 6.22
CA LEU A 641 35.35 -9.82 6.70
C LEU A 641 35.89 -10.97 5.83
N THR A 642 35.80 -10.83 4.51
CA THR A 642 36.31 -11.84 3.56
C THR A 642 37.82 -12.05 3.70
N ALA A 643 38.58 -10.97 3.92
CA ALA A 643 40.02 -11.05 4.15
C ALA A 643 40.34 -11.78 5.46
N LEU A 644 39.61 -11.49 6.54
CA LEU A 644 39.74 -12.15 7.84
C LEU A 644 39.42 -13.66 7.75
N SER A 645 38.37 -14.05 7.02
CA SER A 645 38.04 -15.46 6.77
C SER A 645 39.14 -16.19 6.00
N THR A 646 39.76 -15.52 5.02
CA THR A 646 40.88 -16.07 4.25
C THR A 646 42.11 -16.24 5.14
N GLN A 647 42.40 -15.23 5.98
CA GLN A 647 43.48 -15.27 6.95
C GLN A 647 43.28 -16.38 7.98
N GLN A 648 42.06 -16.57 8.50
CA GLN A 648 41.73 -17.68 9.41
C GLN A 648 42.03 -19.03 8.76
N LYS A 649 41.60 -19.26 7.52
CA LYS A 649 41.86 -20.53 6.80
C LYS A 649 43.35 -20.79 6.64
N GLN A 650 44.13 -19.77 6.27
CA GLN A 650 45.58 -19.89 6.14
C GLN A 650 46.24 -20.26 7.49
N VAL A 651 45.91 -19.52 8.55
CA VAL A 651 46.47 -19.75 9.89
C VAL A 651 46.06 -21.11 10.45
N SER A 652 44.84 -21.58 10.16
CA SER A 652 44.37 -22.92 10.54
C SER A 652 45.23 -24.01 9.90
N ASN A 653 45.50 -23.92 8.60
CA ASN A 653 46.34 -24.88 7.89
C ASN A 653 47.78 -24.89 8.42
N ASP A 654 48.32 -23.70 8.75
CA ASP A 654 49.65 -23.56 9.34
C ASP A 654 49.70 -24.26 10.72
N ILE A 655 48.68 -24.04 11.56
CA ILE A 655 48.57 -24.67 12.89
C ILE A 655 48.48 -26.19 12.78
N GLU A 656 47.64 -26.72 11.89
CA GLU A 656 47.53 -28.16 11.67
C GLU A 656 48.89 -28.78 11.26
N SER A 657 49.63 -28.09 10.39
CA SER A 657 50.98 -28.50 10.00
C SER A 657 51.96 -28.48 11.18
N LEU A 658 51.95 -27.42 11.99
CA LEU A 658 52.81 -27.29 13.16
C LEU A 658 52.49 -28.34 14.24
N ILE A 659 51.21 -28.64 14.47
CA ILE A 659 50.79 -29.71 15.38
C ILE A 659 51.30 -31.07 14.90
N TYR A 660 51.16 -31.37 13.60
CA TYR A 660 51.68 -32.61 13.03
C TYR A 660 53.20 -32.73 13.19
N GLN A 661 53.95 -31.64 12.97
CA GLN A 661 55.39 -31.60 13.20
C GLN A 661 55.74 -31.85 14.67
N LEU A 662 55.01 -31.23 15.61
CA LEU A 662 55.20 -31.40 17.06
C LEU A 662 54.90 -32.84 17.51
N GLN A 663 53.84 -33.46 16.96
CA GLN A 663 53.51 -34.87 17.24
C GLN A 663 54.57 -35.83 16.69
N SER A 664 55.10 -35.57 15.50
CA SER A 664 56.15 -36.39 14.87
C SER A 664 57.51 -36.29 15.59
N ALA A 665 57.79 -35.16 16.24
CA ALA A 665 58.98 -34.96 17.07
C ALA A 665 58.88 -35.74 18.40
N LYS A 666 57.69 -35.77 19.02
CA LYS A 666 57.43 -36.51 20.27
C LYS A 666 57.54 -38.03 20.12
N THR A 667 57.21 -38.62 18.96
CA THR A 667 57.23 -40.09 18.76
C THR A 667 58.64 -40.70 18.66
N LYS A 668 59.70 -39.90 18.49
CA LYS A 668 61.08 -40.40 18.41
C LYS A 668 61.78 -40.58 19.77
N ASN A 669 61.24 -40.01 20.85
CA ASN A 669 61.92 -39.96 22.17
C ASN A 669 61.38 -40.94 23.24
N THR A 670 60.31 -41.69 22.97
CA THR A 670 59.69 -42.57 23.97
C THR A 670 59.79 -44.05 23.57
N ASN A 671 60.96 -44.66 23.79
CA ASN A 671 61.14 -46.12 23.82
C ASN A 671 62.09 -46.49 24.98
N ASN A 672 61.60 -46.34 26.21
CA ASN A 672 61.99 -47.09 27.42
C ASN A 672 61.26 -46.49 28.64
N ASP A 673 60.38 -47.23 29.31
CA ASP A 673 60.68 -47.82 30.63
C ASP A 673 59.47 -48.35 31.41
N ASN A 674 59.70 -49.55 31.93
CA ASN A 674 59.30 -50.23 33.17
C ASN A 674 57.96 -49.99 33.89
N SER A 675 57.33 -51.14 34.19
CA SER A 675 56.04 -51.38 34.86
C SER A 675 56.02 -51.18 36.38
N SER A 676 57.03 -50.54 36.99
CA SER A 676 57.10 -50.26 38.43
C SER A 676 56.50 -48.91 38.83
N ASN A 677 56.22 -48.04 37.85
CA ASN A 677 55.85 -46.64 38.07
C ASN A 677 54.35 -46.34 37.87
N ARG A 678 53.51 -47.37 37.61
CA ARG A 678 52.10 -47.18 37.23
C ARG A 678 51.26 -46.50 38.31
N GLU A 679 51.36 -46.89 39.58
CA GLU A 679 50.51 -46.28 40.62
C GLU A 679 50.84 -44.80 40.88
N PHE A 680 52.12 -44.42 40.78
CA PHE A 680 52.55 -43.03 40.95
C PHE A 680 52.21 -42.19 39.71
N VAL A 681 52.41 -42.74 38.51
CA VAL A 681 51.98 -42.10 37.25
C VAL A 681 50.46 -41.98 37.17
N ASP A 682 49.70 -43.02 37.55
CA ASP A 682 48.23 -42.99 37.61
C ASP A 682 47.72 -41.99 38.64
N PHE A 683 48.39 -41.84 39.79
CA PHE A 683 48.05 -40.82 40.78
C PHE A 683 48.30 -39.40 40.24
N LYS A 684 49.45 -39.17 39.58
CA LYS A 684 49.74 -37.90 38.91
C LYS A 684 48.73 -37.58 37.81
N GLN A 685 48.36 -38.59 37.02
CA GLN A 685 47.37 -38.46 35.96
C GLN A 685 45.99 -38.11 36.54
N LYS A 686 45.55 -38.79 37.61
CA LYS A 686 44.27 -38.48 38.28
C LYS A 686 44.21 -37.05 38.84
N LEU A 687 45.31 -36.53 39.38
CA LEU A 687 45.38 -35.14 39.85
C LEU A 687 45.33 -34.14 38.68
N SER A 688 46.03 -34.43 37.58
CA SER A 688 45.99 -33.62 36.36
C SER A 688 44.59 -33.61 35.73
N ASP A 689 43.95 -34.78 35.62
CA ASP A 689 42.59 -34.92 35.09
C ASP A 689 41.57 -34.20 35.98
N ALA A 690 41.73 -34.27 37.31
CA ALA A 690 40.88 -33.56 38.26
C ALA A 690 41.03 -32.03 38.16
N LEU A 691 42.25 -31.53 37.96
CA LEU A 691 42.50 -30.10 37.75
C LEU A 691 41.91 -29.62 36.41
N GLY A 692 42.10 -30.38 35.33
CA GLY A 692 41.52 -30.06 34.02
C GLY A 692 39.98 -30.11 34.02
N SER A 693 39.39 -31.06 34.76
CA SER A 693 37.95 -31.13 34.98
C SER A 693 37.43 -29.93 35.78
N PHE A 694 38.17 -29.48 36.81
CA PHE A 694 37.83 -28.29 37.59
C PHE A 694 37.93 -26.99 36.77
N GLN A 695 38.94 -26.84 35.92
CA GLN A 695 39.11 -25.66 35.05
C GLN A 695 38.01 -25.59 33.99
N THR A 696 37.68 -26.73 33.35
CA THR A 696 36.55 -26.83 32.42
C THR A 696 35.23 -26.48 33.13
N PHE A 697 35.04 -26.93 34.37
CA PHE A 697 33.88 -26.55 35.17
C PHE A 697 33.82 -25.06 35.48
N GLU A 698 34.94 -24.44 35.87
CA GLU A 698 34.99 -23.01 36.12
C GLU A 698 34.56 -22.20 34.88
N GLN A 699 35.07 -22.57 33.70
CA GLN A 699 34.73 -21.90 32.45
C GLN A 699 33.24 -22.07 32.11
N ASN A 700 32.74 -23.31 32.13
CA ASN A 700 31.35 -23.60 31.82
C ASN A 700 30.38 -23.00 32.86
N CYS A 701 30.78 -22.87 34.13
CA CYS A 701 30.01 -22.17 35.15
C CYS A 701 29.90 -20.66 34.87
N LYS A 702 30.96 -20.02 34.36
CA LYS A 702 30.90 -18.60 33.95
C LYS A 702 29.87 -18.39 32.84
N GLU A 703 29.86 -19.28 31.85
CA GLU A 703 28.94 -19.23 30.72
C GLU A 703 27.49 -19.50 31.15
N CYS A 704 27.27 -20.50 32.03
CA CYS A 704 25.97 -20.78 32.65
C CYS A 704 25.40 -19.54 33.35
N ILE A 705 26.18 -18.87 34.21
CA ILE A 705 25.73 -17.66 34.92
C ILE A 705 25.47 -16.50 33.95
N SER A 706 26.30 -16.34 32.92
CA SER A 706 26.13 -15.32 31.88
C SER A 706 24.84 -15.52 31.07
N TYR A 707 24.50 -16.78 30.75
CA TYR A 707 23.25 -17.14 30.10
C TYR A 707 22.04 -16.72 30.95
N TYR A 708 22.02 -17.06 32.24
CA TYR A 708 20.90 -16.67 33.12
C TYR A 708 20.77 -15.15 33.26
N ASN A 709 21.87 -14.41 33.34
CA ASN A 709 21.83 -12.95 33.36
C ASN A 709 21.24 -12.39 32.05
N SER A 710 21.66 -12.91 30.89
CA SER A 710 21.13 -12.51 29.59
C SER A 710 19.65 -12.85 29.43
N LEU A 711 19.23 -14.00 29.98
CA LEU A 711 17.84 -14.44 30.00
C LEU A 711 16.98 -13.48 30.84
N PHE A 712 17.47 -13.03 31.99
CA PHE A 712 16.76 -12.06 32.83
C PHE A 712 16.64 -10.66 32.21
N ASP A 713 17.51 -10.28 31.27
CA ASP A 713 17.37 -9.04 30.50
C ASP A 713 16.32 -9.16 29.36
N LEU A 714 16.08 -10.39 28.88
CA LEU A 714 15.16 -10.69 27.79
C LEU A 714 13.72 -10.90 28.27
N ILE A 715 13.54 -11.54 29.44
CA ILE A 715 12.22 -11.86 29.98
C ILE A 715 11.28 -10.63 30.07
N PRO A 716 11.68 -9.45 30.62
CA PRO A 716 10.80 -8.28 30.73
C PRO A 716 10.36 -7.65 29.39
N LYS A 717 11.01 -8.02 28.28
CA LYS A 717 10.68 -7.52 26.95
C LYS A 717 9.65 -8.40 26.24
N HIS A 718 9.49 -9.63 26.70
CA HIS A 718 8.71 -10.66 26.02
C HIS A 718 7.63 -11.30 26.90
N PHE A 719 7.64 -11.09 28.21
CA PHE A 719 6.63 -11.47 29.21
C PHE A 719 6.26 -10.23 30.02
#